data_AF-A0A918L989-F1
#
_entry.id   AF-A0A918L989-F1
#
_cell.length_a   1.000
_cell.length_b   1.000
_cell.length_c   1.000
_cell.angle_alpha   90.00
_cell.angle_beta   90.00
_cell.angle_gamma   90.00
#
_symmetry.space_group_name_H-M   'P 1'
#
loop_
_entity.id
_entity.type
_entity.pdbx_description
1 polymer ?
#
loop_
_entity_poly.entity_id
_entity_poly.type
_entity_poly.pdbx_seq_one_letter_code
_entity_poly.pdbx_strand_id
1 'polypeptide(L)'
;MTSTHRAPSVLDDPEGHLSVVDFTSHFPTVFERAGQSRDVTPLYAEKFPHRYLLRTGDHAIVDELCDGTRFVKNVSLALGHFRPLAGDGMATGYNDEPNRRTARELLAPAFAMNAVRAYHPSMLTAATRMLRSWDRAAADGRPVPVPTDTTRLTLDAIGLAGCGYDFDSFSRAERHPFATAMLSSLRYLQHKIFDPDSGDTARFEAERDLQFRLVDRIIADRRAGGDPSASDPLGLLLNAPEGLRLPDESIRNQLLTLLIAGHETTSAALTFALYQLARNPAALHLAQAETDALWGDEPDPQPAYADVAALRYVRQCLNESLRLWPPAITFAREARHDTTLAGRYPLRAGDAVLVNIPMLHRDPVWGDNVECFDPDRFASGAVAGRPAGTFMPFGTGERACVGRQFSTHEAVMVLGMVVHRYRLVADPRYRLRISQAMTIKPDGFELTLVRRTPADRAANGAALSVLVRRPAAGRPPAPAGRPARGARLTVAHGSDLGTTAEYAARLAGAAEELGITTRHVTLNELTGDLGTDPLLVVAASYNGRPTADAADFVAWLTKAPGARVPPFTVLGNGDRGWAATYQHVPALIDRRLGELGGRRTAERGEVDQSADPTGMLLDFTERYRRVLIEMSGDAGAPAPSGAKTAPAPEFRVMTVTETRDLAQHGRPKRFVRLRLPPDVDYRTADHLAVLPENDPATVRATARVLGIPAGHLAGREPAGRLTAEQLARVAGAARCPRDASRIRALEPDVHTLAGLVERFPALRDGLTWPAARDLLPPLRPRTYSISSSPGNSRRHVDLMVSLTPGGVGSGHLHRLRPDDTVLARVVPCRETFRVDHTVPAIMVCAGTGLAPFRGAIADRSRLRPEQPALCYFGCAGRDLDYLHRAELEAADAARAVSMRPTFSLHPENGHRYVQHRIAAEAEEVWTLLENGGRVYVCGDGEGMAPGVRAAFADLCHRFTGEDGEIRLQRLMEEGRYVEDVYAGPG
;
A
#
# COMPACT_ATOMS: atom_id res chain seq x y z
N MET A 1 8.90 29.07 30.83
CA MET A 1 7.95 29.09 31.96
C MET A 1 7.92 27.71 32.59
N THR A 2 8.08 27.59 33.90
CA THR A 2 7.84 26.35 34.64
C THR A 2 6.34 26.13 34.73
N SER A 3 5.82 25.16 33.96
CA SER A 3 4.45 24.68 34.15
C SER A 3 4.38 24.05 35.54
N THR A 4 3.56 24.61 36.42
CA THR A 4 3.23 23.98 37.70
C THR A 4 2.56 22.64 37.41
N HIS A 5 3.14 21.54 37.92
CA HIS A 5 2.63 20.18 37.69
C HIS A 5 1.30 19.94 38.44
N ARG A 6 0.22 20.51 37.88
CA ARG A 6 -1.14 20.14 38.23
C ARG A 6 -1.36 18.67 37.89
N ALA A 7 -2.04 17.93 38.76
CA ALA A 7 -2.51 16.60 38.41
C ALA A 7 -3.47 16.68 37.20
N PRO A 8 -3.32 15.81 36.18
CA PRO A 8 -4.26 15.73 35.07
C PRO A 8 -5.71 15.62 35.55
N SER A 9 -6.64 16.36 34.94
CA SER A 9 -8.01 16.50 35.47
C SER A 9 -8.82 15.21 35.57
N VAL A 10 -8.48 14.21 34.73
CA VAL A 10 -9.04 12.86 34.78
C VAL A 10 -8.70 12.08 36.08
N LEU A 11 -7.77 12.57 36.91
CA LEU A 11 -7.56 12.04 38.27
C LEU A 11 -8.56 12.59 39.29
N ASP A 12 -9.34 13.62 38.91
CA ASP A 12 -10.52 14.08 39.65
C ASP A 12 -11.78 13.23 39.32
N ASP A 13 -11.65 12.12 38.55
CA ASP A 13 -12.75 11.23 38.14
C ASP A 13 -13.45 10.57 39.34
N PRO A 14 -14.74 10.88 39.63
CA PRO A 14 -15.45 10.33 40.77
C PRO A 14 -15.95 8.89 40.55
N GLU A 15 -15.94 8.36 39.33
CA GLU A 15 -16.37 6.99 39.03
C GLU A 15 -15.21 5.98 39.04
N GLY A 16 -13.96 6.45 38.98
CA GLY A 16 -12.75 5.64 39.18
C GLY A 16 -12.35 4.76 37.99
N HIS A 17 -12.67 5.16 36.76
CA HIS A 17 -12.37 4.38 35.53
C HIS A 17 -10.91 4.45 35.09
N LEU A 18 -10.11 5.34 35.69
CA LEU A 18 -8.69 5.52 35.38
C LEU A 18 -7.80 4.74 36.36
N SER A 19 -7.18 3.67 35.88
CA SER A 19 -6.21 2.93 36.69
C SER A 19 -4.89 3.68 36.85
N VAL A 20 -4.32 3.62 38.06
CA VAL A 20 -3.05 4.24 38.44
C VAL A 20 -1.98 3.19 38.69
N VAL A 21 -0.84 3.30 38.02
CA VAL A 21 0.33 2.42 38.21
C VAL A 21 1.44 3.22 38.91
N ASP A 22 1.91 2.72 40.06
CA ASP A 22 2.80 3.47 40.96
C ASP A 22 4.29 3.14 40.71
N PHE A 23 5.05 4.16 40.32
CA PHE A 23 6.50 4.14 40.08
C PHE A 23 7.25 5.08 41.03
N THR A 24 6.74 5.30 42.25
CA THR A 24 7.41 6.14 43.26
C THR A 24 8.62 5.48 43.92
N SER A 25 8.70 4.15 43.92
CA SER A 25 9.75 3.35 44.59
C SER A 25 10.79 2.72 43.64
N HIS A 26 10.51 2.71 42.33
CA HIS A 26 11.37 2.14 41.30
C HIS A 26 11.11 2.85 39.96
N PHE A 27 12.16 3.05 39.15
CA PHE A 27 12.09 3.70 37.84
C PHE A 27 12.36 2.69 36.69
N PRO A 28 11.41 1.78 36.38
CA PRO A 28 11.56 0.80 35.31
C PRO A 28 11.59 1.45 33.92
N THR A 29 12.19 0.75 32.94
CA THR A 29 12.25 1.16 31.53
C THR A 29 10.87 1.25 30.88
N VAL A 30 10.75 1.86 29.69
CA VAL A 30 9.44 1.97 29.01
C VAL A 30 8.80 0.61 28.71
N PHE A 31 9.60 -0.44 28.51
CA PHE A 31 9.12 -1.79 28.20
C PHE A 31 8.65 -2.53 29.45
N GLU A 32 9.33 -2.37 30.58
CA GLU A 32 8.89 -2.89 31.88
C GLU A 32 7.60 -2.20 32.32
N ARG A 33 7.48 -0.87 32.12
CA ARG A 33 6.22 -0.13 32.35
C ARG A 33 5.11 -0.60 31.42
N ALA A 34 5.38 -0.70 30.11
CA ALA A 34 4.40 -1.20 29.14
C ALA A 34 3.92 -2.63 29.47
N GLY A 35 4.80 -3.51 29.93
CA GLY A 35 4.44 -4.86 30.38
C GLY A 35 3.57 -4.86 31.64
N GLN A 36 3.88 -4.00 32.62
CA GLN A 36 3.08 -3.86 33.85
C GLN A 36 1.75 -3.12 33.65
N SER A 37 1.57 -2.40 32.54
CA SER A 37 0.35 -1.64 32.23
C SER A 37 -0.48 -2.22 31.08
N ARG A 38 -0.07 -3.34 30.45
CA ARG A 38 -0.72 -3.89 29.25
C ARG A 38 -2.17 -4.32 29.47
N ASP A 39 -2.43 -4.95 30.62
CA ASP A 39 -3.69 -5.65 30.89
C ASP A 39 -4.62 -4.83 31.82
N VAL A 40 -4.35 -3.52 31.95
CA VAL A 40 -4.93 -2.67 32.98
C VAL A 40 -6.16 -1.89 32.47
N THR A 41 -5.96 -0.86 31.65
CA THR A 41 -7.04 -0.08 30.99
C THR A 41 -6.54 0.58 29.70
N PRO A 42 -7.42 0.85 28.70
CA PRO A 42 -7.05 1.54 27.45
C PRO A 42 -6.37 2.90 27.64
N LEU A 43 -6.75 3.64 28.69
CA LEU A 43 -6.06 4.82 29.21
C LEU A 43 -5.67 4.55 30.67
N TYR A 44 -4.45 4.85 31.07
CA TYR A 44 -3.95 4.68 32.44
C TYR A 44 -3.04 5.84 32.87
N ALA A 45 -2.80 5.99 34.16
CA ALA A 45 -1.90 6.99 34.72
C ALA A 45 -0.65 6.36 35.35
N GLU A 46 0.55 6.75 34.91
CA GLU A 46 1.80 6.47 35.62
C GLU A 46 2.00 7.52 36.73
N LYS A 47 2.15 7.08 37.98
CA LYS A 47 2.45 7.94 39.13
C LYS A 47 3.94 7.93 39.45
N PHE A 48 4.56 9.10 39.49
CA PHE A 48 5.95 9.34 39.88
C PHE A 48 5.99 10.25 41.12
N PRO A 49 7.13 10.37 41.85
CA PRO A 49 7.19 11.10 43.12
C PRO A 49 6.66 12.55 43.09
N HIS A 50 6.71 13.22 41.93
CA HIS A 50 6.33 14.63 41.76
C HIS A 50 5.37 14.91 40.60
N ARG A 51 4.82 13.88 39.93
CA ARG A 51 3.85 14.06 38.82
C ARG A 51 3.07 12.78 38.50
N TYR A 52 1.97 12.94 37.77
CA TYR A 52 1.31 11.85 37.04
C TYR A 52 1.50 12.04 35.53
N LEU A 53 1.54 10.95 34.76
CA LEU A 53 1.58 10.95 33.30
C LEU A 53 0.47 10.05 32.75
N LEU A 54 -0.46 10.60 31.96
CA LEU A 54 -1.46 9.80 31.26
C LEU A 54 -0.81 9.06 30.08
N ARG A 55 -1.17 7.79 29.89
CA ARG A 55 -0.71 6.95 28.78
C ARG A 55 -1.83 6.14 28.15
N THR A 56 -1.66 5.89 26.85
CA THR A 56 -2.44 4.91 26.10
C THR A 56 -1.56 4.23 25.05
N GLY A 57 -1.94 3.01 24.67
CA GLY A 57 -1.51 2.35 23.45
C GLY A 57 -2.69 1.82 22.62
N ASP A 58 -3.92 2.16 23.00
CA ASP A 58 -5.15 1.68 22.37
C ASP A 58 -5.38 2.37 21.01
N HIS A 59 -5.68 1.59 19.98
CA HIS A 59 -5.84 2.11 18.63
C HIS A 59 -6.90 3.21 18.50
N ALA A 60 -8.08 3.04 19.10
CA ALA A 60 -9.18 3.99 18.99
C ALA A 60 -8.89 5.30 19.74
N ILE A 61 -8.33 5.21 20.95
CA ILE A 61 -7.92 6.40 21.72
C ILE A 61 -6.80 7.15 20.99
N VAL A 62 -5.86 6.44 20.37
CA VAL A 62 -4.76 7.07 19.63
C VAL A 62 -5.21 7.75 18.33
N ASP A 63 -6.20 7.20 17.62
CA ASP A 63 -6.77 7.85 16.44
C ASP A 63 -7.51 9.15 16.82
N GLU A 64 -8.30 9.13 17.90
CA GLU A 64 -8.95 10.32 18.46
C GLU A 64 -7.92 11.39 18.91
N LEU A 65 -6.85 10.98 19.59
CA LEU A 65 -5.72 11.85 19.96
C LEU A 65 -4.94 12.41 18.74
N CYS A 66 -5.25 11.96 17.52
CA CYS A 66 -4.66 12.48 16.29
C CYS A 66 -5.57 13.46 15.52
N ASP A 67 -6.77 13.74 16.00
CA ASP A 67 -7.56 14.90 15.57
C ASP A 67 -6.81 16.20 15.90
N GLY A 68 -6.24 16.82 14.87
CA GLY A 68 -5.50 18.08 14.98
C GLY A 68 -6.35 19.31 15.31
N THR A 69 -7.69 19.20 15.29
CA THR A 69 -8.62 20.27 15.68
C THR A 69 -8.87 20.28 17.19
N ARG A 70 -8.88 19.11 17.84
CA ARG A 70 -9.03 18.94 19.29
C ARG A 70 -7.70 18.88 20.03
N PHE A 71 -6.69 18.25 19.42
CA PHE A 71 -5.39 18.01 20.04
C PHE A 71 -4.24 18.68 19.29
N VAL A 72 -3.13 18.89 20.00
CA VAL A 72 -1.87 19.40 19.46
C VAL A 72 -0.71 18.53 19.96
N LYS A 73 0.47 18.56 19.32
CA LYS A 73 1.67 17.93 19.88
C LYS A 73 2.11 18.70 21.13
N ASN A 74 2.05 18.07 22.30
CA ASN A 74 2.78 18.57 23.45
C ASN A 74 4.28 18.34 23.22
N VAL A 75 5.08 19.39 23.42
CA VAL A 75 6.55 19.33 23.31
C VAL A 75 7.18 19.22 24.70
N SER A 76 6.68 20.02 25.65
CA SER A 76 7.21 20.21 27.00
C SER A 76 7.44 18.91 27.78
N LEU A 77 6.49 17.97 27.72
CA LEU A 77 6.43 16.75 28.55
C LEU A 77 7.54 15.72 28.25
N ALA A 78 8.21 15.83 27.10
CA ALA A 78 9.29 14.92 26.72
C ALA A 78 10.42 15.64 25.96
N LEU A 79 10.08 16.34 24.87
CA LEU A 79 11.07 17.01 24.00
C LEU A 79 11.52 18.38 24.52
N GLY A 80 10.78 18.98 25.46
CA GLY A 80 11.20 20.18 26.18
C GLY A 80 12.54 20.02 26.89
N HIS A 81 12.79 18.84 27.47
CA HIS A 81 14.06 18.49 28.11
C HIS A 81 15.26 18.47 27.14
N PHE A 82 15.04 18.38 25.82
CA PHE A 82 16.10 18.38 24.81
C PHE A 82 16.39 19.75 24.21
N ARG A 83 15.62 20.80 24.56
CA ARG A 83 15.87 22.19 24.14
C ARG A 83 17.24 22.75 24.54
N PRO A 84 17.89 22.38 25.67
CA PRO A 84 19.26 22.81 25.97
C PRO A 84 20.33 22.35 24.96
N LEU A 85 19.99 21.43 24.04
CA LEU A 85 20.87 20.97 22.97
C LEU A 85 20.35 21.32 21.56
N ALA A 86 19.03 21.42 21.36
CA ALA A 86 18.41 21.57 20.04
C ALA A 86 17.46 22.79 19.89
N GLY A 87 17.30 23.61 20.93
CA GLY A 87 16.57 24.89 20.90
C GLY A 87 15.20 24.84 20.22
N ASP A 88 14.96 25.78 19.32
CA ASP A 88 13.77 25.94 18.46
C ASP A 88 13.78 25.02 17.21
N GLY A 89 14.64 24.00 17.20
CA GLY A 89 14.72 22.96 16.18
C GLY A 89 13.37 22.29 15.90
N MET A 90 13.10 21.86 14.66
CA MET A 90 11.78 21.30 14.24
C MET A 90 11.14 20.29 15.21
N ALA A 91 11.95 19.49 15.91
CA ALA A 91 11.51 18.51 16.89
C ALA A 91 11.12 19.13 18.25
N THR A 92 11.93 20.06 18.75
CA THR A 92 11.94 20.64 20.12
C THR A 92 11.38 22.07 20.22
N GLY A 93 11.17 22.73 19.09
CA GLY A 93 10.44 23.99 18.99
C GLY A 93 8.98 23.83 19.39
N TYR A 94 8.42 24.80 20.12
CA TYR A 94 7.02 24.83 20.55
C TYR A 94 6.07 25.06 19.34
N ASN A 95 4.76 25.10 19.58
CA ASN A 95 3.77 25.12 18.48
C ASN A 95 3.59 26.52 17.89
N ASP A 96 3.73 27.52 18.73
CA ASP A 96 3.68 28.96 18.57
C ASP A 96 4.99 29.59 18.03
N GLU A 97 6.15 28.97 18.30
CA GLU A 97 7.45 29.47 17.82
C GLU A 97 7.50 29.54 16.27
N PRO A 98 7.68 30.74 15.67
CA PRO A 98 7.56 30.93 14.22
C PRO A 98 8.70 30.26 13.45
N ASN A 99 9.93 30.33 13.98
CA ASN A 99 11.12 29.72 13.39
C ASN A 99 10.92 28.23 13.08
N ARG A 100 10.21 27.50 13.93
CA ARG A 100 9.91 26.07 13.75
C ARG A 100 8.91 25.80 12.61
N ARG A 101 8.10 26.79 12.20
CA ARG A 101 7.29 26.75 10.97
C ARG A 101 8.18 27.03 9.76
N THR A 102 8.89 28.16 9.77
CA THR A 102 9.79 28.59 8.69
C THR A 102 10.86 27.56 8.37
N ALA A 103 11.48 26.94 9.38
CA ALA A 103 12.44 25.85 9.20
C ALA A 103 11.82 24.62 8.53
N ARG A 104 10.57 24.25 8.84
CA ARG A 104 9.89 23.13 8.19
C ARG A 104 9.53 23.45 6.74
N GLU A 105 9.18 24.69 6.46
CA GLU A 105 8.89 25.20 5.11
C GLU A 105 10.15 25.17 4.23
N LEU A 106 11.25 25.75 4.70
CA LEU A 106 12.55 25.74 4.02
C LEU A 106 13.13 24.32 3.83
N LEU A 107 12.98 23.43 4.82
CA LEU A 107 13.59 22.11 4.80
C LEU A 107 12.74 21.03 4.11
N ALA A 108 11.42 21.23 3.95
CA ALA A 108 10.55 20.25 3.30
C ALA A 108 11.01 19.84 1.89
N PRO A 109 11.42 20.77 0.99
CA PRO A 109 12.00 20.42 -0.32
C PRO A 109 13.26 19.55 -0.21
N ALA A 110 14.13 19.78 0.78
CA ALA A 110 15.35 19.00 0.97
C ALA A 110 15.12 17.54 1.38
N PHE A 111 13.88 17.13 1.71
CA PHE A 111 13.52 15.72 1.96
C PHE A 111 12.49 15.16 0.95
N ALA A 112 12.22 15.90 -0.13
CA ALA A 112 11.46 15.42 -1.28
C ALA A 112 12.21 14.31 -2.04
N MET A 113 11.49 13.54 -2.88
CA MET A 113 12.06 12.39 -3.60
C MET A 113 13.28 12.76 -4.46
N ASN A 114 13.25 13.90 -5.14
CA ASN A 114 14.37 14.36 -5.97
C ASN A 114 15.61 14.78 -5.14
N ALA A 115 15.41 15.30 -3.92
CA ALA A 115 16.51 15.59 -3.00
C ALA A 115 17.12 14.29 -2.43
N VAL A 116 16.29 13.34 -1.98
CA VAL A 116 16.76 12.02 -1.53
C VAL A 116 17.50 11.27 -2.65
N ARG A 117 17.08 11.43 -3.91
CA ARG A 117 17.79 10.93 -5.09
C ARG A 117 19.14 11.60 -5.33
N ALA A 118 19.28 12.90 -5.04
CA ALA A 118 20.56 13.60 -5.11
C ALA A 118 21.54 13.16 -4.00
N TYR A 119 21.04 12.79 -2.81
CA TYR A 119 21.87 12.35 -1.68
C TYR A 119 22.26 10.86 -1.70
N HIS A 120 21.61 10.06 -2.53
CA HIS A 120 21.86 8.62 -2.61
C HIS A 120 23.35 8.23 -2.82
N PRO A 121 24.17 8.97 -3.61
CA PRO A 121 25.63 8.75 -3.66
C PRO A 121 26.34 8.97 -2.32
N SER A 122 25.91 9.94 -1.52
CA SER A 122 26.45 10.19 -0.17
C SER A 122 26.12 9.05 0.79
N MET A 123 24.86 8.57 0.77
CA MET A 123 24.45 7.38 1.52
C MET A 123 25.25 6.13 1.08
N LEU A 124 25.43 5.94 -0.22
CA LEU A 124 26.16 4.79 -0.78
C LEU A 124 27.66 4.85 -0.44
N THR A 125 28.24 6.05 -0.35
CA THR A 125 29.61 6.27 0.12
C THR A 125 29.75 5.84 1.58
N ALA A 126 28.86 6.30 2.46
CA ALA A 126 28.86 5.91 3.88
C ALA A 126 28.62 4.40 4.07
N ALA A 127 27.67 3.82 3.33
CA ALA A 127 27.42 2.38 3.33
C ALA A 127 28.67 1.58 2.90
N THR A 128 29.34 2.01 1.83
CA THR A 128 30.57 1.39 1.33
C THR A 128 31.71 1.46 2.36
N ARG A 129 31.82 2.54 3.14
CA ARG A 129 32.80 2.65 4.25
C ARG A 129 32.53 1.63 5.35
N MET A 130 31.27 1.49 5.78
CA MET A 130 30.88 0.48 6.77
C MET A 130 31.19 -0.94 6.26
N LEU A 131 30.78 -1.26 5.03
CA LEU A 131 30.99 -2.58 4.44
C LEU A 131 32.49 -2.92 4.33
N ARG A 132 33.34 -1.96 3.94
CA ARG A 132 34.82 -2.12 3.94
C ARG A 132 35.42 -2.30 5.34
N SER A 133 34.79 -1.76 6.38
CA SER A 133 35.19 -2.00 7.77
C SER A 133 34.81 -3.42 8.21
N TRP A 134 33.60 -3.85 7.86
CA TRP A 134 33.08 -5.20 8.14
C TRP A 134 33.84 -6.29 7.36
N ASP A 135 34.31 -6.01 6.14
CA ASP A 135 35.20 -6.90 5.39
C ASP A 135 36.50 -7.20 6.16
N ARG A 136 37.13 -6.17 6.75
CA ARG A 136 38.34 -6.34 7.56
C ARG A 136 38.06 -7.14 8.84
N ALA A 137 36.96 -6.85 9.52
CA ALA A 137 36.56 -7.60 10.71
C ALA A 137 36.29 -9.09 10.38
N ALA A 138 35.58 -9.37 9.28
CA ALA A 138 35.32 -10.74 8.81
C ALA A 138 36.60 -11.48 8.42
N ALA A 139 37.56 -10.82 7.76
CA ALA A 139 38.86 -11.40 7.42
C ALA A 139 39.70 -11.74 8.66
N ASP A 140 39.64 -10.91 9.70
CA ASP A 140 40.27 -11.15 11.01
C ASP A 140 39.51 -12.18 11.88
N GLY A 141 38.35 -12.69 11.43
CA GLY A 141 37.46 -13.56 12.22
C GLY A 141 36.76 -12.86 13.40
N ARG A 142 36.74 -11.53 13.43
CA ARG A 142 36.20 -10.71 14.52
C ARG A 142 34.72 -10.35 14.29
N PRO A 143 33.85 -10.45 15.31
CA PRO A 143 32.49 -9.90 15.23
C PRO A 143 32.47 -8.39 14.96
N VAL A 144 31.38 -7.90 14.36
CA VAL A 144 31.13 -6.46 14.17
C VAL A 144 30.13 -5.92 15.20
N PRO A 145 30.42 -4.77 15.85
CA PRO A 145 29.54 -4.18 16.85
C PRO A 145 28.41 -3.38 16.18
N VAL A 146 27.38 -4.08 15.70
CA VAL A 146 26.32 -3.54 14.81
C VAL A 146 25.79 -2.17 15.26
N PRO A 147 25.36 -1.94 16.52
CA PRO A 147 24.83 -0.63 16.93
C PRO A 147 25.86 0.51 16.81
N THR A 148 27.16 0.22 16.97
CA THR A 148 28.21 1.24 16.85
C THR A 148 28.46 1.60 15.39
N ASP A 149 28.57 0.61 14.52
CA ASP A 149 28.89 0.84 13.11
C ASP A 149 27.68 1.37 12.33
N THR A 150 26.44 0.98 12.66
CA THR A 150 25.26 1.65 12.09
C THR A 150 25.17 3.11 12.52
N THR A 151 25.57 3.46 13.75
CA THR A 151 25.62 4.86 14.22
C THR A 151 26.71 5.66 13.51
N ARG A 152 27.86 5.06 13.20
CA ARG A 152 28.91 5.68 12.35
C ARG A 152 28.41 5.92 10.92
N LEU A 153 27.79 4.90 10.32
CA LEU A 153 27.20 4.94 8.98
C LEU A 153 26.22 6.10 8.81
N THR A 154 25.18 6.16 9.65
CA THR A 154 24.11 7.14 9.46
C THR A 154 24.54 8.55 9.82
N LEU A 155 25.60 8.71 10.64
CA LEU A 155 26.23 10.00 10.92
C LEU A 155 27.06 10.50 9.71
N ASP A 156 27.89 9.65 9.10
CA ASP A 156 28.58 9.98 7.85
C ASP A 156 27.56 10.34 6.75
N ALA A 157 26.48 9.56 6.62
CA ALA A 157 25.45 9.79 5.60
C ALA A 157 24.69 11.11 5.79
N ILE A 158 24.21 11.43 7.00
CA ILE A 158 23.51 12.69 7.26
C ILE A 158 24.45 13.90 7.29
N GLY A 159 25.74 13.72 7.60
CA GLY A 159 26.75 14.77 7.44
C GLY A 159 26.96 15.13 5.97
N LEU A 160 27.30 14.13 5.14
CA LEU A 160 27.56 14.30 3.72
C LEU A 160 26.32 14.80 2.95
N ALA A 161 25.13 14.31 3.27
CA ALA A 161 23.88 14.71 2.61
C ALA A 161 23.22 15.96 3.22
N GLY A 162 23.40 16.21 4.52
CA GLY A 162 22.70 17.25 5.26
C GLY A 162 23.43 18.60 5.30
N CYS A 163 24.76 18.58 5.26
CA CYS A 163 25.59 19.78 5.31
C CYS A 163 26.91 19.67 4.53
N GLY A 164 27.11 18.61 3.74
CA GLY A 164 28.36 18.35 3.01
C GLY A 164 29.56 18.09 3.92
N TYR A 165 29.33 17.76 5.20
CA TYR A 165 30.39 17.57 6.18
C TYR A 165 30.74 16.09 6.34
N ASP A 166 32.01 15.76 6.15
CA ASP A 166 32.52 14.41 6.31
C ASP A 166 33.05 14.20 7.74
N PHE A 167 32.35 13.36 8.53
CA PHE A 167 32.81 12.94 9.86
C PHE A 167 33.95 11.90 9.79
N ASP A 168 34.12 11.25 8.64
CA ASP A 168 35.04 10.14 8.35
C ASP A 168 35.07 9.09 9.49
N SER A 169 33.89 8.60 9.85
CA SER A 169 33.70 7.81 11.07
C SER A 169 34.37 6.43 11.03
N PHE A 170 34.86 5.99 9.87
CA PHE A 170 35.43 4.65 9.63
C PHE A 170 36.94 4.63 9.33
N SER A 171 37.61 5.78 9.20
CA SER A 171 39.08 5.85 9.30
C SER A 171 39.57 5.85 10.76
N ARG A 172 38.72 6.36 11.66
CA ARG A 172 38.99 6.53 13.09
C ARG A 172 38.81 5.22 13.86
N ALA A 173 39.77 4.88 14.72
CA ALA A 173 39.64 3.77 15.66
C ALA A 173 38.47 4.00 16.64
N GLU A 174 38.42 5.17 17.28
CA GLU A 174 37.36 5.59 18.19
C GLU A 174 36.16 6.23 17.45
N ARG A 175 35.10 6.57 18.20
CA ARG A 175 33.96 7.34 17.67
C ARG A 175 34.35 8.80 17.49
N HIS A 176 33.75 9.49 16.52
CA HIS A 176 33.96 10.94 16.36
C HIS A 176 33.56 11.68 17.66
N PRO A 177 34.34 12.66 18.17
CA PRO A 177 34.04 13.33 19.45
C PRO A 177 32.63 13.90 19.55
N PHE A 178 32.11 14.44 18.43
CA PHE A 178 30.71 14.87 18.29
C PHE A 178 29.71 13.76 18.63
N ALA A 179 29.88 12.55 18.10
CA ALA A 179 28.99 11.41 18.33
C ALA A 179 29.02 10.95 19.79
N THR A 180 30.21 10.96 20.41
CA THR A 180 30.40 10.63 21.83
C THR A 180 29.73 11.66 22.74
N ALA A 181 29.97 12.95 22.49
CA ALA A 181 29.34 14.06 23.22
C ALA A 181 27.81 14.07 23.05
N MET A 182 27.31 13.79 21.85
CA MET A 182 25.88 13.73 21.53
C MET A 182 25.18 12.56 22.24
N LEU A 183 25.71 11.34 22.20
CA LEU A 183 25.13 10.21 22.92
C LEU A 183 25.14 10.42 24.44
N SER A 184 26.21 11.01 24.97
CA SER A 184 26.33 11.36 26.40
C SER A 184 25.32 12.44 26.80
N SER A 185 25.21 13.51 26.01
CA SER A 185 24.22 14.59 26.17
C SER A 185 22.79 14.06 26.12
N LEU A 186 22.44 13.23 25.13
CA LEU A 186 21.09 12.66 25.00
C LEU A 186 20.73 11.73 26.17
N ARG A 187 21.71 11.02 26.75
CA ARG A 187 21.51 10.23 27.99
C ARG A 187 21.30 11.13 29.21
N TYR A 188 22.14 12.14 29.42
CA TYR A 188 21.99 13.12 30.50
C TYR A 188 20.60 13.78 30.47
N LEU A 189 20.19 14.29 29.30
CA LEU A 189 18.88 14.94 29.13
C LEU A 189 17.70 13.97 29.30
N GLN A 190 17.87 12.69 28.92
CA GLN A 190 16.89 11.63 29.19
C GLN A 190 16.76 11.31 30.69
N HIS A 191 17.85 11.29 31.46
CA HIS A 191 17.80 11.09 32.92
C HIS A 191 17.10 12.26 33.63
N LYS A 192 17.38 13.51 33.20
CA LYS A 192 16.72 14.73 33.68
C LYS A 192 15.19 14.77 33.45
N ILE A 193 14.61 13.85 32.68
CA ILE A 193 13.14 13.68 32.56
C ILE A 193 12.56 13.05 33.84
N PHE A 194 13.29 12.20 34.54
CA PHE A 194 12.81 11.43 35.70
C PHE A 194 13.38 11.94 37.02
N ASP A 195 14.64 12.34 37.03
CA ASP A 195 15.35 12.92 38.16
C ASP A 195 16.00 14.25 37.70
N PRO A 196 15.32 15.40 37.90
CA PRO A 196 15.81 16.72 37.46
C PRO A 196 17.08 17.20 38.13
N ASP A 197 17.49 16.62 39.27
CA ASP A 197 18.65 17.07 40.04
C ASP A 197 19.90 16.22 39.75
N SER A 198 19.73 14.95 39.39
CA SER A 198 20.82 14.01 39.04
C SER A 198 21.73 14.42 37.87
N GLY A 199 22.96 13.91 37.87
CA GLY A 199 23.87 13.94 36.71
C GLY A 199 24.85 15.11 36.68
N ASP A 200 25.86 14.98 35.82
CA ASP A 200 26.97 15.93 35.70
C ASP A 200 26.65 17.07 34.72
N THR A 201 26.11 18.17 35.25
CA THR A 201 25.77 19.37 34.48
C THR A 201 27.00 19.98 33.79
N ALA A 202 28.13 20.11 34.49
CA ALA A 202 29.32 20.78 33.96
C ALA A 202 29.90 20.02 32.76
N ARG A 203 29.90 18.68 32.81
CA ARG A 203 30.24 17.84 31.66
C ARG A 203 29.23 17.99 30.52
N PHE A 204 27.93 18.00 30.80
CA PHE A 204 26.92 18.21 29.77
C PHE A 204 27.13 19.54 29.04
N GLU A 205 27.45 20.62 29.75
CA GLU A 205 27.70 21.92 29.14
C GLU A 205 28.97 21.91 28.28
N ALA A 206 30.06 21.29 28.74
CA ALA A 206 31.27 21.11 27.93
C ALA A 206 31.04 20.27 26.66
N GLU A 207 30.20 19.22 26.75
CA GLU A 207 29.81 18.35 25.64
C GLU A 207 28.84 19.07 24.66
N ARG A 208 27.88 19.85 25.15
CA ARG A 208 26.99 20.74 24.37
C ARG A 208 27.82 21.76 23.59
N ASP A 209 28.73 22.46 24.27
CA ASP A 209 29.51 23.53 23.65
C ASP A 209 30.51 22.98 22.62
N LEU A 210 30.97 21.73 22.77
CA LEU A 210 31.74 21.03 21.74
C LEU A 210 30.89 20.78 20.48
N GLN A 211 29.65 20.35 20.64
CA GLN A 211 28.72 20.14 19.53
C GLN A 211 28.36 21.46 18.83
N PHE A 212 28.11 22.52 19.61
CA PHE A 212 27.83 23.86 19.09
C PHE A 212 29.02 24.40 18.28
N ARG A 213 30.24 24.38 18.83
CA ARG A 213 31.46 24.85 18.13
C ARG A 213 31.75 24.10 16.83
N LEU A 214 31.34 22.84 16.69
CA LEU A 214 31.48 22.11 15.43
C LEU A 214 30.42 22.56 14.40
N VAL A 215 29.15 22.68 14.82
CA VAL A 215 28.06 23.13 13.94
C VAL A 215 28.24 24.57 13.50
N ASP A 216 28.66 25.47 14.39
CA ASP A 216 28.99 26.86 14.07
C ASP A 216 30.13 26.95 13.02
N ARG A 217 31.12 26.05 13.12
CA ARG A 217 32.21 25.96 12.14
C ARG A 217 31.70 25.49 10.78
N ILE A 218 30.89 24.43 10.74
CA ILE A 218 30.29 23.93 9.48
C ILE A 218 29.45 25.04 8.79
N ILE A 219 28.72 25.84 9.57
CA ILE A 219 27.96 27.00 9.10
C ILE A 219 28.92 28.09 8.56
N ALA A 220 29.99 28.42 9.28
CA ALA A 220 30.96 29.43 8.87
C ALA A 220 31.75 29.03 7.62
N ASP A 221 32.25 27.80 7.57
CA ASP A 221 32.98 27.24 6.43
C ASP A 221 32.09 27.22 5.17
N ARG A 222 30.81 26.85 5.31
CA ARG A 222 29.84 26.89 4.19
C ARG A 222 29.56 28.31 3.71
N ARG A 223 29.43 29.28 4.62
CA ARG A 223 29.27 30.71 4.27
C ARG A 223 30.51 31.27 3.55
N ALA A 224 31.71 30.88 3.98
CA ALA A 224 32.95 31.27 3.32
C ALA A 224 33.13 30.62 1.93
N GLY A 225 32.61 29.41 1.72
CA GLY A 225 32.61 28.74 0.43
C GLY A 225 31.69 29.38 -0.62
N GLY A 226 30.64 30.09 -0.20
CA GLY A 226 29.90 31.01 -1.06
C GLY A 226 29.08 30.40 -2.20
N ASP A 227 28.55 29.17 -2.05
CA ASP A 227 27.69 28.52 -3.06
C ASP A 227 26.19 28.85 -2.86
N PRO A 228 25.59 29.71 -3.71
CA PRO A 228 24.15 30.01 -3.66
C PRO A 228 23.27 28.92 -4.28
N SER A 229 23.86 27.93 -4.97
CA SER A 229 23.14 26.85 -5.65
C SER A 229 22.94 25.59 -4.80
N ALA A 230 23.59 25.51 -3.63
CA ALA A 230 23.49 24.40 -2.71
C ALA A 230 22.04 24.17 -2.24
N SER A 231 21.45 23.05 -2.68
CA SER A 231 20.07 22.64 -2.36
C SER A 231 19.98 21.61 -1.22
N ASP A 232 21.08 21.34 -0.52
CA ASP A 232 21.09 20.51 0.69
C ASP A 232 20.43 21.24 1.89
N PRO A 233 20.08 20.54 2.99
CA PRO A 233 19.41 21.14 4.14
C PRO A 233 20.10 22.39 4.72
N LEU A 234 21.44 22.42 4.80
CA LEU A 234 22.17 23.60 5.25
C LEU A 234 22.16 24.71 4.19
N GLY A 235 22.29 24.35 2.91
CA GLY A 235 22.16 25.27 1.78
C GLY A 235 20.83 26.01 1.79
N LEU A 236 19.70 25.32 1.94
CA LEU A 236 18.37 25.94 1.99
C LEU A 236 18.15 26.84 3.23
N LEU A 237 18.77 26.52 4.36
CA LEU A 237 18.72 27.36 5.57
C LEU A 237 19.55 28.65 5.43
N LEU A 238 20.69 28.59 4.73
CA LEU A 238 21.59 29.72 4.51
C LEU A 238 21.13 30.63 3.36
N ASN A 239 20.65 30.04 2.27
CA ASN A 239 20.21 30.73 1.06
C ASN A 239 18.72 31.12 1.11
N ALA A 240 18.12 31.14 2.30
CA ALA A 240 16.70 31.45 2.51
C ALA A 240 16.32 32.85 1.98
N PRO A 241 15.17 32.98 1.28
CA PRO A 241 14.74 34.25 0.72
C PRO A 241 14.39 35.26 1.81
N GLU A 242 14.38 36.54 1.44
CA GLU A 242 13.99 37.62 2.34
C GLU A 242 12.54 37.41 2.84
N GLY A 243 12.33 37.61 4.14
CA GLY A 243 11.09 37.23 4.83
C GLY A 243 11.09 35.81 5.45
N LEU A 244 11.89 34.85 4.93
CA LEU A 244 12.02 33.50 5.49
C LEU A 244 13.37 33.21 6.18
N ARG A 245 14.26 34.20 6.27
CA ARG A 245 15.58 34.03 6.91
C ARG A 245 15.46 33.71 8.41
N LEU A 246 16.20 32.70 8.84
CA LEU A 246 16.29 32.29 10.25
C LEU A 246 17.53 32.92 10.94
N PRO A 247 17.47 33.21 12.25
CA PRO A 247 18.65 33.61 13.01
C PRO A 247 19.72 32.51 13.05
N ASP A 248 21.00 32.89 13.13
CA ASP A 248 22.15 31.97 13.16
C ASP A 248 22.05 30.89 14.25
N GLU A 249 21.52 31.25 15.43
CA GLU A 249 21.22 30.30 16.50
C GLU A 249 20.18 29.25 16.06
N SER A 250 19.11 29.68 15.39
CA SER A 250 18.07 28.79 14.87
C SER A 250 18.62 27.89 13.76
N ILE A 251 19.49 28.39 12.87
CA ILE A 251 20.15 27.57 11.84
C ILE A 251 21.00 26.46 12.48
N ARG A 252 21.76 26.79 13.53
CA ARG A 252 22.48 25.79 14.38
C ARG A 252 21.50 24.80 15.02
N ASN A 253 20.40 25.27 15.60
CA ASN A 253 19.38 24.43 16.23
C ASN A 253 18.71 23.46 15.24
N GLN A 254 18.43 23.92 14.00
CA GLN A 254 17.94 23.05 12.93
C GLN A 254 19.01 22.02 12.52
N LEU A 255 20.27 22.42 12.31
CA LEU A 255 21.31 21.48 11.89
C LEU A 255 21.62 20.43 12.99
N LEU A 256 21.69 20.83 14.26
CA LEU A 256 21.78 19.89 15.40
C LEU A 256 20.57 18.94 15.43
N THR A 257 19.35 19.45 15.22
CA THR A 257 18.14 18.62 15.14
C THR A 257 18.22 17.60 14.00
N LEU A 258 18.70 17.99 12.82
CA LEU A 258 18.85 17.09 11.68
C LEU A 258 19.92 16.02 11.92
N LEU A 259 21.09 16.41 12.46
CA LEU A 259 22.15 15.46 12.82
C LEU A 259 21.66 14.46 13.88
N ILE A 260 21.07 14.94 14.99
CA ILE A 260 20.53 14.09 16.06
C ILE A 260 19.48 13.13 15.52
N ALA A 261 18.43 13.65 14.87
CA ALA A 261 17.28 12.85 14.45
C ALA A 261 17.62 11.88 13.30
N GLY A 262 18.40 12.33 12.31
CA GLY A 262 18.76 11.53 11.14
C GLY A 262 19.64 10.34 11.47
N HIS A 263 20.69 10.55 12.28
CA HIS A 263 21.63 9.47 12.58
C HIS A 263 21.07 8.47 13.61
N GLU A 264 20.49 8.91 14.73
CA GLU A 264 20.19 8.00 15.84
C GLU A 264 18.99 7.10 15.55
N THR A 265 17.93 7.64 14.92
CA THR A 265 16.72 6.87 14.62
C THR A 265 16.97 5.83 13.52
N THR A 266 17.66 6.19 12.44
CA THR A 266 17.96 5.27 11.33
C THR A 266 18.94 4.18 11.74
N SER A 267 19.94 4.50 12.57
CA SER A 267 20.89 3.48 13.07
C SER A 267 20.22 2.48 14.02
N ALA A 268 19.31 2.94 14.88
CA ALA A 268 18.48 2.06 15.69
C ALA A 268 17.60 1.14 14.83
N ALA A 269 16.88 1.68 13.84
CA ALA A 269 16.03 0.91 12.92
C ALA A 269 16.82 -0.16 12.16
N LEU A 270 18.00 0.20 11.62
CA LEU A 270 18.95 -0.74 11.00
C LEU A 270 19.38 -1.86 11.95
N THR A 271 19.74 -1.50 13.19
CA THR A 271 20.22 -2.48 14.19
C THR A 271 19.11 -3.46 14.59
N PHE A 272 17.88 -2.99 14.80
CA PHE A 272 16.74 -3.86 15.06
C PHE A 272 16.43 -4.75 13.85
N ALA A 273 16.44 -4.22 12.62
CA ALA A 273 16.19 -5.03 11.43
C ALA A 273 17.24 -6.13 11.22
N LEU A 274 18.53 -5.84 11.44
CA LEU A 274 19.58 -6.85 11.40
C LEU A 274 19.45 -7.90 12.53
N TYR A 275 19.04 -7.48 13.74
CA TYR A 275 18.71 -8.42 14.82
C TYR A 275 17.53 -9.32 14.46
N GLN A 276 16.42 -8.76 13.96
CA GLN A 276 15.24 -9.52 13.57
C GLN A 276 15.55 -10.51 12.43
N LEU A 277 16.29 -10.09 11.40
CA LEU A 277 16.69 -10.96 10.28
C LEU A 277 17.63 -12.09 10.74
N ALA A 278 18.66 -11.78 11.56
CA ALA A 278 19.57 -12.81 12.09
C ALA A 278 18.88 -13.79 13.07
N ARG A 279 17.70 -13.44 13.60
CA ARG A 279 16.86 -14.32 14.44
C ARG A 279 15.77 -15.07 13.66
N ASN A 280 15.49 -14.71 12.41
CA ASN A 280 14.43 -15.30 11.59
C ASN A 280 14.97 -15.74 10.20
N PRO A 281 15.64 -16.91 10.11
CA PRO A 281 16.35 -17.33 8.90
C PRO A 281 15.48 -17.42 7.63
N ALA A 282 14.19 -17.74 7.75
CA ALA A 282 13.28 -17.77 6.60
C ALA A 282 13.12 -16.37 5.96
N ALA A 283 12.91 -15.33 6.78
CA ALA A 283 12.83 -13.95 6.29
C ALA A 283 14.18 -13.46 5.76
N LEU A 284 15.30 -13.86 6.37
CA LEU A 284 16.64 -13.56 5.84
C LEU A 284 16.87 -14.21 4.45
N HIS A 285 16.49 -15.47 4.26
CA HIS A 285 16.61 -16.16 2.96
C HIS A 285 15.74 -15.52 1.88
N LEU A 286 14.50 -15.09 2.21
CA LEU A 286 13.61 -14.37 1.30
C LEU A 286 14.15 -12.98 0.93
N ALA A 287 14.64 -12.21 1.91
CA ALA A 287 15.30 -10.92 1.66
C ALA A 287 16.58 -11.10 0.82
N GLN A 288 17.35 -12.16 1.06
CA GLN A 288 18.49 -12.53 0.23
C GLN A 288 18.07 -12.85 -1.20
N ALA A 289 17.03 -13.66 -1.40
CA ALA A 289 16.53 -13.98 -2.74
C ALA A 289 16.00 -12.77 -3.51
N GLU A 290 15.41 -11.78 -2.84
CA GLU A 290 15.05 -10.50 -3.46
C GLU A 290 16.29 -9.74 -3.96
N THR A 291 17.35 -9.64 -3.14
CA THR A 291 18.61 -8.99 -3.55
C THR A 291 19.37 -9.78 -4.62
N ASP A 292 19.41 -11.11 -4.52
CA ASP A 292 20.05 -12.02 -5.47
C ASP A 292 19.33 -11.98 -6.84
N ALA A 293 18.00 -11.84 -6.85
CA ALA A 293 17.22 -11.68 -8.08
C ALA A 293 17.36 -10.28 -8.73
N LEU A 294 17.84 -9.28 -7.97
CA LEU A 294 18.02 -7.90 -8.44
C LEU A 294 19.46 -7.61 -8.90
N TRP A 295 20.47 -8.11 -8.18
CA TRP A 295 21.90 -7.85 -8.43
C TRP A 295 22.70 -9.10 -8.87
N GLY A 296 22.10 -10.29 -8.87
CA GLY A 296 22.74 -11.52 -9.35
C GLY A 296 23.85 -12.01 -8.41
N ASP A 297 25.00 -12.36 -9.00
CA ASP A 297 26.16 -12.89 -8.26
C ASP A 297 27.22 -11.83 -7.89
N GLU A 298 27.01 -10.56 -8.27
CA GLU A 298 27.95 -9.48 -7.98
C GLU A 298 28.11 -9.29 -6.45
N PRO A 299 29.32 -9.46 -5.87
CA PRO A 299 29.49 -9.41 -4.40
C PRO A 299 29.51 -7.99 -3.81
N ASP A 300 29.67 -6.99 -4.67
CA ASP A 300 29.95 -5.59 -4.37
C ASP A 300 29.08 -4.63 -5.23
N PRO A 301 27.76 -4.87 -5.36
CA PRO A 301 26.91 -4.09 -6.27
C PRO A 301 26.91 -2.62 -5.89
N GLN A 302 26.70 -1.76 -6.90
CA GLN A 302 26.45 -0.33 -6.72
C GLN A 302 24.97 -0.07 -7.03
N PRO A 303 24.05 -0.17 -6.04
CA PRO A 303 22.61 -0.10 -6.31
C PRO A 303 22.27 1.28 -6.88
N ALA A 304 21.49 1.33 -7.95
CA ALA A 304 20.92 2.57 -8.42
C ALA A 304 19.76 3.01 -7.50
N TYR A 305 19.44 4.30 -7.49
CA TYR A 305 18.31 4.85 -6.72
C TYR A 305 16.99 4.08 -6.94
N ALA A 306 16.74 3.65 -8.18
CA ALA A 306 15.54 2.88 -8.54
C ALA A 306 15.55 1.43 -8.03
N ASP A 307 16.71 0.84 -7.77
CA ASP A 307 16.83 -0.54 -7.28
C ASP A 307 16.35 -0.65 -5.84
N VAL A 308 16.60 0.38 -5.02
CA VAL A 308 16.14 0.46 -3.62
C VAL A 308 14.60 0.39 -3.54
N ALA A 309 13.89 0.94 -4.52
CA ALA A 309 12.43 0.84 -4.62
C ALA A 309 11.92 -0.53 -5.11
N ALA A 310 12.81 -1.39 -5.65
CA ALA A 310 12.50 -2.77 -6.02
C ALA A 310 12.65 -3.75 -4.85
N LEU A 311 13.37 -3.37 -3.77
CA LEU A 311 13.58 -4.16 -2.56
C LEU A 311 12.34 -4.13 -1.63
N ARG A 312 11.23 -4.70 -2.09
CA ARG A 312 9.92 -4.64 -1.45
C ARG A 312 9.85 -5.48 -0.17
N TYR A 313 10.41 -6.69 -0.19
CA TYR A 313 10.47 -7.57 0.98
C TYR A 313 11.50 -7.10 2.01
N VAL A 314 12.62 -6.50 1.59
CA VAL A 314 13.53 -5.80 2.53
C VAL A 314 12.82 -4.63 3.20
N ARG A 315 12.03 -3.83 2.45
CA ARG A 315 11.20 -2.75 3.02
C ARG A 315 10.11 -3.27 3.97
N GLN A 316 9.54 -4.44 3.70
CA GLN A 316 8.62 -5.13 4.63
C GLN A 316 9.33 -5.55 5.92
N CYS A 317 10.52 -6.15 5.84
CA CYS A 317 11.34 -6.51 6.99
C CYS A 317 11.71 -5.29 7.84
N LEU A 318 12.03 -4.16 7.21
CA LEU A 318 12.28 -2.89 7.89
C LEU A 318 11.01 -2.36 8.60
N ASN A 319 9.87 -2.32 7.89
CA ASN A 319 8.60 -1.85 8.45
C ASN A 319 8.13 -2.70 9.64
N GLU A 320 8.29 -4.03 9.56
CA GLU A 320 7.95 -4.95 10.65
C GLU A 320 8.92 -4.82 11.84
N SER A 321 10.19 -4.52 11.57
CA SER A 321 11.16 -4.18 12.62
C SER A 321 10.82 -2.85 13.29
N LEU A 322 10.34 -1.86 12.54
CA LEU A 322 9.81 -0.59 13.05
C LEU A 322 8.48 -0.75 13.80
N ARG A 323 7.69 -1.81 13.52
CA ARG A 323 6.49 -2.16 14.29
C ARG A 323 6.87 -2.74 15.65
N LEU A 324 7.70 -3.79 15.68
CA LEU A 324 8.09 -4.41 16.94
C LEU A 324 8.96 -3.48 17.80
N TRP A 325 9.83 -2.69 17.18
CA TRP A 325 10.88 -1.90 17.85
C TRP A 325 11.03 -0.48 17.25
N PRO A 326 10.00 0.39 17.36
CA PRO A 326 10.08 1.77 16.89
C PRO A 326 11.15 2.55 17.69
N PRO A 327 12.19 3.14 17.05
CA PRO A 327 13.25 3.88 17.76
C PRO A 327 12.73 5.06 18.59
N ALA A 328 11.70 5.74 18.09
CA ALA A 328 10.93 6.71 18.82
C ALA A 328 9.75 6.01 19.52
N ILE A 329 9.88 5.78 20.82
CA ILE A 329 8.94 4.98 21.62
C ILE A 329 7.63 5.68 21.99
N THR A 330 7.61 7.01 22.06
CA THR A 330 6.45 7.78 22.55
C THR A 330 6.32 9.14 21.89
N PHE A 331 5.09 9.62 21.74
CA PHE A 331 4.81 11.05 21.49
C PHE A 331 3.69 11.55 22.41
N ALA A 332 3.68 12.85 22.70
CA ALA A 332 2.66 13.46 23.54
C ALA A 332 1.63 14.26 22.72
N ARG A 333 0.39 14.24 23.19
CA ARG A 333 -0.76 14.99 22.68
C ARG A 333 -1.40 15.78 23.82
N GLU A 334 -1.85 16.99 23.53
CA GLU A 334 -2.41 17.93 24.50
C GLU A 334 -3.75 18.46 23.99
N ALA A 335 -4.74 18.53 24.88
CA ALA A 335 -6.05 19.06 24.58
C ALA A 335 -5.97 20.58 24.40
N ARG A 336 -6.42 21.09 23.25
CA ARG A 336 -6.44 22.55 22.94
C ARG A 336 -7.51 23.29 23.74
N HIS A 337 -8.58 22.58 24.05
CA HIS A 337 -9.81 23.05 24.70
C HIS A 337 -10.30 21.93 25.63
N ASP A 338 -11.14 22.25 26.60
CA ASP A 338 -11.78 21.25 27.45
C ASP A 338 -12.58 20.25 26.58
N THR A 339 -12.36 18.95 26.78
CA THR A 339 -12.91 17.89 25.91
C THR A 339 -13.03 16.56 26.66
N THR A 340 -13.75 15.58 26.10
CA THR A 340 -13.83 14.23 26.65
C THR A 340 -13.23 13.24 25.65
N LEU A 341 -12.19 12.53 26.07
CA LEU A 341 -11.51 11.48 25.30
C LEU A 341 -12.24 10.14 25.46
N ALA A 342 -12.40 9.39 24.36
CA ALA A 342 -13.15 8.13 24.27
C ALA A 342 -14.59 8.20 24.81
N GLY A 343 -15.19 9.39 24.84
CA GLY A 343 -16.50 9.64 25.45
C GLY A 343 -16.57 9.40 26.97
N ARG A 344 -15.43 9.15 27.65
CA ARG A 344 -15.36 8.83 29.08
C ARG A 344 -14.42 9.71 29.89
N TYR A 345 -13.24 10.04 29.35
CA TYR A 345 -12.15 10.63 30.11
C TYR A 345 -12.11 12.15 29.93
N PRO A 346 -12.55 12.97 30.90
CA PRO A 346 -12.49 14.42 30.79
C PRO A 346 -11.04 14.92 30.80
N LEU A 347 -10.72 15.84 29.90
CA LEU A 347 -9.43 16.53 29.80
C LEU A 347 -9.68 18.03 29.75
N ARG A 348 -8.98 18.79 30.61
CA ARG A 348 -8.97 20.26 30.56
C ARG A 348 -7.98 20.73 29.48
N ALA A 349 -8.17 21.94 28.96
CA ALA A 349 -7.20 22.57 28.07
C ALA A 349 -5.80 22.57 28.70
N GLY A 350 -4.81 22.02 28.00
CA GLY A 350 -3.45 21.82 28.50
C GLY A 350 -3.16 20.45 29.14
N ASP A 351 -4.17 19.62 29.43
CA ASP A 351 -3.94 18.24 29.86
C ASP A 351 -3.34 17.42 28.69
N ALA A 352 -2.38 16.54 29.01
CA ALA A 352 -1.59 15.83 28.01
C ALA A 352 -1.52 14.31 28.24
N VAL A 353 -1.62 13.56 27.13
CA VAL A 353 -1.56 12.10 27.05
C VAL A 353 -0.34 11.67 26.22
N LEU A 354 0.41 10.68 26.72
CA LEU A 354 1.55 10.07 26.04
C LEU A 354 1.12 8.77 25.33
N VAL A 355 1.14 8.80 24.00
CA VAL A 355 0.97 7.61 23.17
C VAL A 355 2.22 6.73 23.28
N ASN A 356 2.03 5.45 23.63
CA ASN A 356 3.05 4.43 23.71
C ASN A 356 3.09 3.63 22.40
N ILE A 357 4.05 3.93 21.53
CA ILE A 357 4.09 3.40 20.16
C ILE A 357 4.36 1.89 20.15
N PRO A 358 5.29 1.32 20.95
CA PRO A 358 5.42 -0.13 21.11
C PRO A 358 4.15 -0.87 21.56
N MET A 359 3.23 -0.23 22.28
CA MET A 359 1.93 -0.81 22.66
C MET A 359 0.93 -0.73 21.49
N LEU A 360 0.78 0.43 20.85
CA LEU A 360 -0.04 0.61 19.64
C LEU A 360 0.35 -0.36 18.51
N HIS A 361 1.64 -0.67 18.39
CA HIS A 361 2.15 -1.59 17.39
C HIS A 361 2.01 -3.07 17.80
N ARG A 362 1.39 -3.33 18.96
CA ARG A 362 1.02 -4.64 19.51
C ARG A 362 -0.47 -4.73 19.91
N ASP A 363 -1.26 -3.75 19.49
CA ASP A 363 -2.71 -3.74 19.61
C ASP A 363 -3.32 -4.92 18.81
N PRO A 364 -4.40 -5.58 19.30
CA PRO A 364 -5.05 -6.69 18.60
C PRO A 364 -5.51 -6.40 17.16
N VAL A 365 -5.61 -5.14 16.73
CA VAL A 365 -5.81 -4.73 15.32
C VAL A 365 -4.73 -5.30 14.36
N TRP A 366 -3.57 -5.69 14.88
CA TRP A 366 -2.53 -6.39 14.11
C TRP A 366 -2.75 -7.91 14.00
N GLY A 367 -3.73 -8.49 14.70
CA GLY A 367 -4.01 -9.93 14.73
C GLY A 367 -3.10 -10.72 15.69
N ASP A 368 -3.61 -11.87 16.14
CA ASP A 368 -3.22 -12.61 17.35
C ASP A 368 -1.70 -12.81 17.57
N ASN A 369 -0.91 -12.94 16.51
CA ASN A 369 0.54 -13.15 16.56
C ASN A 369 1.37 -11.84 16.71
N VAL A 370 0.90 -10.86 17.50
CA VAL A 370 1.49 -9.49 17.55
C VAL A 370 2.97 -9.44 17.94
N GLU A 371 3.49 -10.39 18.72
CA GLU A 371 4.90 -10.43 19.12
C GLU A 371 5.82 -11.12 18.09
N CYS A 372 5.24 -11.81 17.10
CA CYS A 372 5.99 -12.48 16.04
C CYS A 372 6.52 -11.47 15.01
N PHE A 373 7.64 -11.80 14.37
CA PHE A 373 8.22 -11.06 13.25
C PHE A 373 7.64 -11.58 11.93
N ASP A 374 6.72 -10.83 11.36
CA ASP A 374 5.96 -11.20 10.17
C ASP A 374 5.98 -10.06 9.13
N PRO A 375 6.92 -10.09 8.16
CA PRO A 375 7.01 -9.09 7.11
C PRO A 375 5.77 -9.01 6.20
N ASP A 376 5.03 -10.11 6.04
CA ASP A 376 3.87 -10.17 5.13
C ASP A 376 2.70 -9.31 5.62
N ARG A 377 2.70 -8.90 6.91
CA ARG A 377 1.87 -7.80 7.43
C ARG A 377 1.96 -6.52 6.61
N PHE A 378 3.08 -6.28 5.94
CA PHE A 378 3.35 -5.13 5.08
C PHE A 378 3.30 -5.47 3.58
N ALA A 379 2.76 -6.63 3.20
CA ALA A 379 2.31 -6.88 1.84
C ALA A 379 1.18 -5.91 1.45
N SER A 380 1.09 -5.53 0.17
CA SER A 380 0.20 -4.47 -0.30
C SER A 380 -1.28 -4.70 0.05
N GLY A 381 -1.75 -5.95 -0.02
CA GLY A 381 -3.13 -6.30 0.39
C GLY A 381 -3.38 -6.16 1.90
N ALA A 382 -2.40 -6.50 2.73
CA ALA A 382 -2.49 -6.39 4.19
C ALA A 382 -2.40 -4.92 4.66
N VAL A 383 -1.65 -4.07 3.96
CA VAL A 383 -1.63 -2.62 4.19
C VAL A 383 -2.97 -1.98 3.79
N ALA A 384 -3.54 -2.36 2.64
CA ALA A 384 -4.78 -1.78 2.13
C ALA A 384 -6.02 -2.06 2.99
N GLY A 385 -6.02 -3.17 3.76
CA GLY A 385 -7.09 -3.52 4.70
C GLY A 385 -6.89 -3.06 6.15
N ARG A 386 -5.78 -2.37 6.46
CA ARG A 386 -5.46 -1.96 7.84
C ARG A 386 -6.15 -0.63 8.20
N PRO A 387 -6.68 -0.47 9.44
CA PRO A 387 -7.20 0.81 9.90
C PRO A 387 -6.20 1.96 9.86
N ALA A 388 -6.73 3.19 9.87
CA ALA A 388 -5.96 4.42 9.94
C ALA A 388 -5.17 4.51 11.26
N GLY A 389 -4.05 5.22 11.26
CA GLY A 389 -3.29 5.52 12.48
C GLY A 389 -2.56 4.33 13.13
N THR A 390 -2.86 3.09 12.79
CA THR A 390 -2.29 1.88 13.42
C THR A 390 -0.74 1.78 13.34
N PHE A 391 -0.09 2.41 12.35
CA PHE A 391 1.36 2.38 12.17
C PHE A 391 1.98 3.79 12.15
N MET A 392 2.65 4.18 13.25
CA MET A 392 3.18 5.54 13.50
C MET A 392 4.69 5.65 13.86
N PRO A 393 5.64 4.82 13.35
CA PRO A 393 7.06 4.96 13.74
C PRO A 393 7.68 6.31 13.32
N PHE A 394 7.04 7.01 12.36
CA PHE A 394 7.43 8.35 11.89
C PHE A 394 6.55 9.48 12.42
N GLY A 395 5.62 9.20 13.36
CA GLY A 395 4.61 10.13 13.84
C GLY A 395 3.58 10.57 12.77
N THR A 396 2.66 11.44 13.18
CA THR A 396 1.54 11.94 12.37
C THR A 396 1.23 13.43 12.64
N GLY A 397 0.46 14.05 11.75
CA GLY A 397 0.11 15.47 11.72
C GLY A 397 1.23 16.38 11.21
N GLU A 398 1.09 17.70 11.44
CA GLU A 398 2.07 18.76 11.11
C GLU A 398 3.49 18.52 11.65
N ARG A 399 3.63 17.57 12.59
CA ARG A 399 4.86 17.20 13.29
C ARG A 399 5.42 15.83 12.87
N ALA A 400 4.86 15.19 11.85
CA ALA A 400 5.41 13.95 11.29
C ALA A 400 6.85 14.15 10.75
N CYS A 401 7.66 13.09 10.83
CA CYS A 401 9.08 13.13 10.47
C CYS A 401 9.28 13.52 8.99
N VAL A 402 9.95 14.65 8.77
CA VAL A 402 10.26 15.17 7.43
C VAL A 402 11.23 14.24 6.70
N GLY A 403 12.20 13.65 7.41
CA GLY A 403 13.16 12.68 6.88
C GLY A 403 12.62 11.25 6.68
N ARG A 404 11.30 11.01 6.72
CA ARG A 404 10.68 9.67 6.54
C ARG A 404 11.24 8.95 5.31
N GLN A 405 11.30 9.65 4.17
CA GLN A 405 11.77 9.06 2.91
C GLN A 405 13.29 8.86 2.88
N PHE A 406 14.06 9.81 3.41
CA PHE A 406 15.53 9.69 3.55
C PHE A 406 15.91 8.44 4.35
N SER A 407 15.35 8.32 5.56
CA SER A 407 15.63 7.21 6.50
C SER A 407 15.18 5.86 5.93
N THR A 408 14.02 5.81 5.27
CA THR A 408 13.53 4.57 4.60
C THR A 408 14.45 4.17 3.45
N HIS A 409 14.87 5.11 2.60
CA HIS A 409 15.75 4.83 1.46
C HIS A 409 17.13 4.35 1.90
N GLU A 410 17.74 5.06 2.85
CA GLU A 410 19.02 4.68 3.46
C GLU A 410 18.94 3.27 4.08
N ALA A 411 17.95 3.02 4.93
CA ALA A 411 17.83 1.76 5.64
C ALA A 411 17.56 0.57 4.71
N VAL A 412 16.67 0.71 3.72
CA VAL A 412 16.39 -0.38 2.74
C VAL A 412 17.62 -0.66 1.87
N MET A 413 18.32 0.37 1.41
CA MET A 413 19.55 0.22 0.62
C MET A 413 20.63 -0.53 1.41
N VAL A 414 20.90 -0.09 2.64
CA VAL A 414 21.92 -0.68 3.52
C VAL A 414 21.56 -2.11 3.91
N LEU A 415 20.30 -2.39 4.28
CA LEU A 415 19.85 -3.76 4.58
C LEU A 415 20.05 -4.67 3.37
N GLY A 416 19.64 -4.23 2.18
CA GLY A 416 19.83 -4.96 0.93
C GLY A 416 21.31 -5.30 0.70
N MET A 417 22.20 -4.31 0.72
CA MET A 417 23.64 -4.52 0.54
C MET A 417 24.23 -5.47 1.60
N VAL A 418 23.79 -5.39 2.85
CA VAL A 418 24.28 -6.26 3.94
C VAL A 418 23.82 -7.71 3.77
N VAL A 419 22.53 -7.97 3.54
CA VAL A 419 22.02 -9.35 3.42
C VAL A 419 22.54 -10.02 2.14
N HIS A 420 22.68 -9.26 1.06
CA HIS A 420 23.22 -9.74 -0.21
C HIS A 420 24.68 -10.20 -0.08
N ARG A 421 25.49 -9.45 0.68
CA ARG A 421 26.94 -9.65 0.83
C ARG A 421 27.32 -10.69 1.88
N TYR A 422 26.56 -10.81 2.97
CA TYR A 422 26.97 -11.58 4.15
C TYR A 422 25.97 -12.64 4.61
N ARG A 423 26.51 -13.77 5.06
CA ARG A 423 25.83 -14.66 6.01
C ARG A 423 25.93 -14.00 7.38
N LEU A 424 24.78 -13.75 8.01
CA LEU A 424 24.70 -13.11 9.32
C LEU A 424 24.67 -14.19 10.40
N VAL A 425 25.68 -14.22 11.29
CA VAL A 425 25.76 -15.19 12.39
C VAL A 425 25.75 -14.43 13.71
N ALA A 426 24.59 -14.39 14.36
CA ALA A 426 24.43 -13.86 15.72
C ALA A 426 24.81 -14.91 16.78
N ASP A 427 25.33 -14.48 17.93
CA ASP A 427 25.53 -15.38 19.07
C ASP A 427 24.18 -15.93 19.55
N PRO A 428 23.96 -17.27 19.56
CA PRO A 428 22.68 -17.86 19.98
C PRO A 428 22.38 -17.64 21.48
N ARG A 429 23.36 -17.23 22.28
CA ARG A 429 23.23 -16.85 23.69
C ARG A 429 22.78 -15.41 23.88
N TYR A 430 23.00 -14.53 22.89
CA TYR A 430 22.56 -13.14 22.98
C TYR A 430 21.05 -13.05 23.17
N ARG A 431 20.62 -12.19 24.08
CA ARG A 431 19.22 -11.81 24.29
C ARG A 431 19.13 -10.30 24.10
N LEU A 432 18.05 -9.84 23.49
CA LEU A 432 17.87 -8.42 23.19
C LEU A 432 17.86 -7.61 24.48
N ARG A 433 18.93 -6.83 24.69
CA ARG A 433 19.03 -5.81 25.72
C ARG A 433 18.83 -4.46 25.04
N ILE A 434 18.13 -3.53 25.69
CA ILE A 434 17.83 -2.22 25.12
C ILE A 434 18.71 -1.15 25.79
N SER A 435 19.50 -0.43 25.01
CA SER A 435 20.04 0.87 25.44
C SER A 435 19.00 1.94 25.12
N GLN A 436 18.56 2.67 26.14
CA GLN A 436 17.67 3.83 25.99
C GLN A 436 18.44 5.14 26.19
N ALA A 437 18.18 6.11 25.32
CA ALA A 437 18.46 7.53 25.48
C ALA A 437 17.17 8.28 25.10
N MET A 438 17.23 9.31 24.25
CA MET A 438 16.04 9.85 23.56
C MET A 438 15.35 8.79 22.69
N THR A 439 16.13 7.86 22.13
CA THR A 439 15.66 6.71 21.34
C THR A 439 16.04 5.37 22.00
N ILE A 440 15.48 4.27 21.51
CA ILE A 440 15.90 2.90 21.87
C ILE A 440 16.76 2.26 20.78
N LYS A 441 17.72 1.41 21.16
CA LYS A 441 18.47 0.52 20.24
C LYS A 441 18.98 -0.74 20.96
N PRO A 442 19.29 -1.84 20.24
CA PRO A 442 19.94 -3.02 20.83
C PRO A 442 21.30 -2.67 21.47
N ASP A 443 21.55 -3.16 22.68
CA ASP A 443 22.82 -2.97 23.40
C ASP A 443 23.74 -4.19 23.27
N GLY A 444 25.00 -3.95 22.92
CA GLY A 444 26.03 -5.00 22.74
C GLY A 444 25.62 -6.09 21.76
N PHE A 445 24.84 -5.77 20.73
CA PHE A 445 24.50 -6.72 19.67
C PHE A 445 25.66 -6.81 18.68
N GLU A 446 26.14 -8.03 18.44
CA GLU A 446 27.25 -8.29 17.51
C GLU A 446 26.88 -9.38 16.49
N LEU A 447 27.47 -9.28 15.31
CA LEU A 447 27.36 -10.30 14.26
C LEU A 447 28.75 -10.78 13.86
N THR A 448 28.95 -12.09 13.82
CA THR A 448 30.01 -12.68 13.00
C THR A 448 29.52 -12.71 11.55
N LEU A 449 30.36 -12.27 10.62
CA LEU A 449 30.00 -12.14 9.20
C LEU A 449 30.89 -13.06 8.37
N VAL A 450 30.28 -13.74 7.39
CA VAL A 450 30.99 -14.51 6.37
C VAL A 450 30.51 -14.02 5.00
N ARG A 451 31.42 -13.73 4.07
CA ARG A 451 31.07 -13.36 2.69
C ARG A 451 30.24 -14.47 2.03
N ARG A 452 29.12 -14.11 1.38
CA ARG A 452 28.34 -15.03 0.55
C ARG A 452 29.10 -15.30 -0.75
N THR A 453 29.30 -16.58 -1.05
CA THR A 453 29.82 -17.05 -2.33
C THR A 453 28.67 -17.21 -3.34
N PRO A 454 28.96 -17.33 -4.64
CA PRO A 454 27.96 -17.77 -5.62
C PRO A 454 27.32 -19.13 -5.27
N ALA A 455 28.04 -20.00 -4.56
CA ALA A 455 27.47 -21.25 -4.06
C ALA A 455 26.45 -21.03 -2.93
N ASP A 456 26.64 -20.04 -2.05
CA ASP A 456 25.62 -19.66 -1.04
C ASP A 456 24.37 -19.05 -1.70
N ARG A 457 24.53 -18.25 -2.76
CA ARG A 457 23.40 -17.71 -3.54
C ARG A 457 22.67 -18.81 -4.30
N ALA A 458 23.39 -19.67 -5.00
CA ALA A 458 22.83 -20.81 -5.69
C ALA A 458 22.15 -21.80 -4.73
N ALA A 459 22.68 -22.00 -3.52
CA ALA A 459 22.05 -22.83 -2.49
C ALA A 459 20.77 -22.19 -1.92
N ASN A 460 20.77 -20.87 -1.65
CA ASN A 460 19.58 -20.14 -1.23
C ASN A 460 18.49 -20.19 -2.33
N GLY A 461 18.88 -19.87 -3.57
CA GLY A 461 18.02 -19.97 -4.75
C GLY A 461 17.52 -21.38 -5.01
N ALA A 462 18.32 -22.43 -4.78
CA ALA A 462 17.91 -23.82 -4.93
C ALA A 462 16.89 -24.21 -3.85
N ALA A 463 17.18 -23.95 -2.57
CA ALA A 463 16.28 -24.23 -1.45
C ALA A 463 14.94 -23.48 -1.61
N LEU A 464 14.98 -22.22 -2.06
CA LEU A 464 13.78 -21.46 -2.38
C LEU A 464 13.14 -21.85 -3.72
N SER A 465 13.84 -22.47 -4.66
CA SER A 465 13.24 -23.00 -5.90
C SER A 465 12.44 -24.29 -5.70
N VAL A 466 12.75 -25.03 -4.64
CA VAL A 466 11.93 -26.14 -4.12
C VAL A 466 10.62 -25.63 -3.52
N LEU A 467 10.58 -24.36 -3.08
CA LEU A 467 9.40 -23.68 -2.53
C LEU A 467 8.68 -22.79 -3.59
N VAL A 468 9.40 -22.22 -4.57
CA VAL A 468 8.90 -21.24 -5.54
C VAL A 468 9.64 -21.34 -6.88
N ARG A 469 9.02 -21.92 -7.92
CA ARG A 469 9.55 -21.91 -9.30
C ARG A 469 9.23 -20.59 -10.03
N ARG A 470 10.24 -19.79 -10.41
CA ARG A 470 10.13 -18.74 -11.47
C ARG A 470 11.47 -18.51 -12.22
N PRO A 471 11.46 -18.20 -13.53
CA PRO A 471 12.63 -17.67 -14.27
C PRO A 471 12.62 -16.13 -14.39
N ALA A 472 13.78 -15.54 -14.70
CA ALA A 472 14.07 -14.10 -14.69
C ALA A 472 13.86 -13.37 -16.05
N ALA A 473 14.15 -12.06 -16.10
CA ALA A 473 13.91 -11.15 -17.23
C ALA A 473 15.11 -10.22 -17.54
N GLY A 474 15.22 -9.75 -18.79
CA GLY A 474 16.26 -8.81 -19.27
C GLY A 474 15.69 -7.54 -19.92
N ARG A 475 16.55 -6.55 -20.22
CA ARG A 475 16.17 -5.19 -20.68
C ARG A 475 17.20 -4.59 -21.67
N PRO A 476 16.76 -4.04 -22.82
CA PRO A 476 17.57 -3.13 -23.65
C PRO A 476 16.79 -1.79 -23.93
N PRO A 477 16.94 -1.00 -25.03
CA PRO A 477 17.08 0.48 -24.93
C PRO A 477 15.99 1.31 -25.68
N ALA A 478 16.18 2.64 -25.78
CA ALA A 478 15.33 3.65 -26.45
C ALA A 478 16.13 4.39 -27.57
N PRO A 479 15.60 5.39 -28.34
CA PRO A 479 14.24 5.99 -28.47
C PRO A 479 13.71 5.85 -29.95
N ALA A 480 12.92 6.70 -30.66
CA ALA A 480 12.25 8.01 -30.49
C ALA A 480 11.10 8.22 -31.54
N GLY A 481 10.31 9.30 -31.46
CA GLY A 481 9.37 9.76 -32.52
C GLY A 481 8.43 10.90 -32.09
N ARG A 482 7.88 11.73 -32.99
CA ARG A 482 7.09 12.96 -32.65
C ARG A 482 5.88 13.22 -33.60
N PRO A 483 4.65 13.49 -33.11
CA PRO A 483 3.45 13.80 -33.92
C PRO A 483 3.18 15.30 -34.21
N ALA A 484 1.95 15.59 -34.66
CA ALA A 484 1.54 16.82 -35.35
C ALA A 484 1.04 17.99 -34.45
N ARG A 485 0.79 19.15 -35.08
CA ARG A 485 0.57 20.46 -34.43
C ARG A 485 -0.90 20.71 -34.04
N GLY A 486 -1.12 21.21 -32.82
CA GLY A 486 -2.18 22.21 -32.56
C GLY A 486 -2.98 22.07 -31.26
N ALA A 487 -3.08 20.87 -30.70
CA ALA A 487 -3.83 20.63 -29.47
C ALA A 487 -3.20 21.33 -28.25
N ARG A 488 -4.00 21.67 -27.23
CA ARG A 488 -3.57 22.32 -25.99
C ARG A 488 -4.09 21.58 -24.75
N LEU A 489 -3.33 21.64 -23.66
CA LEU A 489 -3.66 21.03 -22.37
C LEU A 489 -3.13 21.90 -21.23
N THR A 490 -3.98 22.30 -20.29
CA THR A 490 -3.54 22.88 -19.01
C THR A 490 -3.25 21.74 -18.03
N VAL A 491 -2.07 21.74 -17.42
CA VAL A 491 -1.69 20.77 -16.39
C VAL A 491 -1.40 21.54 -15.10
N ALA A 492 -2.27 21.39 -14.11
CA ALA A 492 -2.22 22.15 -12.86
C ALA A 492 -1.85 21.25 -11.67
N HIS A 493 -0.90 21.67 -10.83
CA HIS A 493 -0.45 20.86 -9.70
C HIS A 493 -0.69 21.46 -8.30
N GLY A 494 -0.84 20.55 -7.33
CA GLY A 494 -0.72 20.84 -5.90
C GLY A 494 0.38 19.97 -5.26
N SER A 495 1.52 20.55 -4.89
CA SER A 495 2.77 19.82 -4.68
C SER A 495 3.80 20.40 -3.66
N ASP A 496 3.49 20.42 -2.36
CA ASP A 496 4.45 20.85 -1.30
C ASP A 496 5.85 20.17 -1.40
N LEU A 497 5.90 18.87 -1.68
CA LEU A 497 7.16 18.08 -1.72
C LEU A 497 7.60 17.73 -3.15
N GLY A 498 7.24 18.54 -4.15
CA GLY A 498 7.65 18.40 -5.56
C GLY A 498 7.21 17.11 -6.31
N THR A 499 6.79 16.06 -5.61
CA THR A 499 6.45 14.74 -6.18
C THR A 499 5.25 14.83 -7.11
N THR A 500 4.24 15.61 -6.74
CA THR A 500 3.03 15.80 -7.54
C THR A 500 3.29 16.70 -8.76
N ALA A 501 4.17 17.70 -8.62
CA ALA A 501 4.66 18.51 -9.73
C ALA A 501 5.55 17.68 -10.69
N GLU A 502 6.31 16.69 -10.21
CA GLU A 502 7.00 15.75 -11.09
C GLU A 502 6.03 14.85 -11.85
N TYR A 503 4.95 14.38 -11.20
CA TYR A 503 3.91 13.61 -11.89
C TYR A 503 3.20 14.46 -12.95
N ALA A 504 2.89 15.72 -12.63
CA ALA A 504 2.36 16.70 -13.57
C ALA A 504 3.31 16.95 -14.75
N ALA A 505 4.61 17.20 -14.49
CA ALA A 505 5.62 17.41 -15.52
C ALA A 505 5.86 16.16 -16.40
N ARG A 506 5.77 14.95 -15.83
CA ARG A 506 5.83 13.69 -16.59
C ARG A 506 4.61 13.51 -17.50
N LEU A 507 3.42 13.83 -17.01
CA LEU A 507 2.18 13.74 -17.78
C LEU A 507 2.10 14.83 -18.86
N ALA A 508 2.63 16.03 -18.57
CA ALA A 508 2.84 17.09 -19.55
C ALA A 508 3.84 16.67 -20.63
N GLY A 509 5.00 16.12 -20.25
CA GLY A 509 5.97 15.56 -21.19
C GLY A 509 5.39 14.46 -22.08
N ALA A 510 4.56 13.57 -21.52
CA ALA A 510 3.84 12.53 -22.28
C ALA A 510 2.77 13.10 -23.24
N ALA A 511 2.26 14.32 -23.00
CA ALA A 511 1.39 15.05 -23.92
C ALA A 511 2.20 15.79 -25.00
N GLU A 512 3.38 16.34 -24.67
CA GLU A 512 4.29 16.99 -25.62
C GLU A 512 4.98 15.97 -26.56
N GLU A 513 5.21 14.74 -26.07
CA GLU A 513 5.52 13.57 -26.89
C GLU A 513 4.44 13.28 -27.94
N LEU A 514 3.18 13.64 -27.67
CA LEU A 514 2.05 13.49 -28.60
C LEU A 514 1.80 14.75 -29.47
N GLY A 515 2.63 15.79 -29.34
CA GLY A 515 2.47 17.05 -30.08
C GLY A 515 1.48 18.05 -29.47
N ILE A 516 0.93 17.74 -28.29
CA ILE A 516 0.04 18.62 -27.53
C ILE A 516 0.88 19.70 -26.84
N THR A 517 0.50 20.97 -27.00
CA THR A 517 1.15 22.11 -26.34
C THR A 517 0.65 22.21 -24.91
N THR A 518 1.51 22.00 -23.91
CA THR A 518 1.07 22.09 -22.50
C THR A 518 1.23 23.48 -21.93
N ARG A 519 0.35 23.83 -20.98
CA ARG A 519 0.54 24.93 -20.02
C ARG A 519 0.62 24.32 -18.62
N HIS A 520 1.83 24.20 -18.10
CA HIS A 520 2.07 23.74 -16.72
C HIS A 520 1.93 24.91 -15.74
N VAL A 521 1.15 24.73 -14.67
CA VAL A 521 0.87 25.76 -13.64
C VAL A 521 0.69 25.13 -12.25
N THR A 522 0.78 25.95 -11.21
CA THR A 522 0.21 25.64 -9.89
C THR A 522 -1.33 25.68 -9.93
N LEU A 523 -2.00 25.06 -8.96
CA LEU A 523 -3.45 25.18 -8.83
C LEU A 523 -3.88 26.60 -8.44
N ASN A 524 -3.13 27.29 -7.58
CA ASN A 524 -3.45 28.68 -7.19
C ASN A 524 -3.47 29.66 -8.38
N GLU A 525 -2.68 29.43 -9.44
CA GLU A 525 -2.74 30.22 -10.69
C GLU A 525 -4.07 30.09 -11.46
N LEU A 526 -4.91 29.11 -11.14
CA LEU A 526 -6.26 28.93 -11.70
C LEU A 526 -7.37 29.43 -10.75
N THR A 527 -7.01 30.21 -9.73
CA THR A 527 -7.97 30.81 -8.79
C THR A 527 -8.74 31.92 -9.49
N GLY A 528 -10.05 31.72 -9.69
CA GLY A 528 -10.94 32.70 -10.33
C GLY A 528 -11.25 32.40 -11.80
N ASP A 529 -10.28 31.84 -12.55
CA ASP A 529 -10.46 31.41 -13.94
C ASP A 529 -9.75 30.07 -14.21
N LEU A 530 -10.51 29.09 -14.70
CA LEU A 530 -10.02 27.77 -15.10
C LEU A 530 -9.57 27.72 -16.57
N GLY A 531 -9.87 28.77 -17.34
CA GLY A 531 -9.65 28.83 -18.78
C GLY A 531 -10.58 27.94 -19.61
N THR A 532 -10.28 27.85 -20.91
CA THR A 532 -11.05 27.05 -21.89
C THR A 532 -10.35 25.78 -22.34
N ASP A 533 -9.02 25.70 -22.17
CA ASP A 533 -8.24 24.52 -22.53
C ASP A 533 -8.52 23.37 -21.52
N PRO A 534 -8.57 22.10 -21.96
CA PRO A 534 -8.79 20.95 -21.09
C PRO A 534 -7.78 20.88 -19.92
N LEU A 535 -8.23 20.40 -18.76
CA LEU A 535 -7.51 20.52 -17.49
C LEU A 535 -7.15 19.16 -16.88
N LEU A 536 -5.86 18.87 -16.79
CA LEU A 536 -5.33 17.81 -15.93
C LEU A 536 -4.95 18.41 -14.58
N VAL A 537 -5.68 18.06 -13.51
CA VAL A 537 -5.27 18.36 -12.13
C VAL A 537 -4.43 17.21 -11.59
N VAL A 538 -3.28 17.51 -11.00
CA VAL A 538 -2.47 16.54 -10.25
C VAL A 538 -2.28 17.09 -8.83
N ALA A 539 -3.00 16.54 -7.85
CA ALA A 539 -3.06 17.11 -6.50
C ALA A 539 -2.63 16.10 -5.43
N ALA A 540 -2.02 16.58 -4.35
CA ALA A 540 -1.75 15.80 -3.15
C ALA A 540 -2.74 16.12 -2.02
N SER A 541 -2.82 15.21 -1.04
CA SER A 541 -3.39 15.51 0.29
C SER A 541 -2.31 15.41 1.35
N TYR A 542 -2.04 16.50 2.08
CA TYR A 542 -1.15 16.47 3.24
C TYR A 542 -1.98 16.62 4.51
N ASN A 543 -2.23 15.48 5.19
CA ASN A 543 -3.07 15.43 6.40
C ASN A 543 -4.44 16.12 6.19
N GLY A 544 -5.10 15.79 5.07
CA GLY A 544 -6.43 16.31 4.70
C GLY A 544 -6.46 17.75 4.16
N ARG A 545 -5.34 18.47 4.23
CA ARG A 545 -5.24 19.85 3.73
C ARG A 545 -4.63 19.90 2.32
N PRO A 546 -4.99 20.91 1.51
CA PRO A 546 -4.31 21.20 0.26
C PRO A 546 -2.86 21.62 0.53
N THR A 547 -2.04 21.47 -0.50
CA THR A 547 -0.69 22.03 -0.56
C THR A 547 -0.73 23.55 -0.63
N ALA A 548 0.38 24.22 -0.31
CA ALA A 548 0.48 25.68 -0.33
C ALA A 548 0.12 26.26 -1.71
N ASP A 549 0.61 25.62 -2.78
CA ASP A 549 0.35 25.94 -4.20
C ASP A 549 -1.06 25.55 -4.70
N ALA A 550 -1.93 25.04 -3.82
CA ALA A 550 -3.34 24.71 -4.09
C ALA A 550 -4.33 25.22 -3.03
N ALA A 551 -3.85 25.91 -1.99
CA ALA A 551 -4.67 26.31 -0.85
C ALA A 551 -5.74 27.36 -1.22
N ASP A 552 -5.35 28.41 -1.94
CA ASP A 552 -6.25 29.47 -2.39
C ASP A 552 -7.25 28.95 -3.42
N PHE A 553 -6.77 28.09 -4.33
CA PHE A 553 -7.60 27.40 -5.32
C PHE A 553 -8.71 26.58 -4.66
N VAL A 554 -8.38 25.74 -3.67
CA VAL A 554 -9.38 24.91 -2.96
C VAL A 554 -10.33 25.77 -2.12
N ALA A 555 -9.82 26.83 -1.47
CA ALA A 555 -10.64 27.77 -0.72
C ALA A 555 -11.65 28.53 -1.61
N TRP A 556 -11.24 28.87 -2.85
CA TRP A 556 -12.09 29.45 -3.88
C TRP A 556 -13.08 28.44 -4.46
N LEU A 557 -12.63 27.28 -4.94
CA LEU A 557 -13.44 26.23 -5.57
C LEU A 557 -14.55 25.69 -4.65
N THR A 558 -14.30 25.69 -3.34
CA THR A 558 -15.31 25.34 -2.32
C THR A 558 -16.47 26.35 -2.28
N LYS A 559 -16.22 27.63 -2.61
CA LYS A 559 -17.18 28.74 -2.52
C LYS A 559 -17.75 29.19 -3.87
N ALA A 560 -17.01 29.01 -4.96
CA ALA A 560 -17.27 29.63 -6.27
C ALA A 560 -18.63 29.22 -6.85
N PRO A 561 -19.60 30.14 -7.02
CA PRO A 561 -20.88 29.83 -7.65
C PRO A 561 -20.82 30.16 -9.15
N GLY A 562 -20.99 29.14 -10.00
CA GLY A 562 -21.12 29.33 -11.45
C GLY A 562 -19.83 29.57 -12.25
N ALA A 563 -18.66 29.21 -11.71
CA ALA A 563 -17.42 29.21 -12.49
C ALA A 563 -17.51 28.21 -13.66
N ARG A 564 -17.06 28.62 -14.86
CA ARG A 564 -17.10 27.75 -16.06
C ARG A 564 -15.95 26.75 -16.01
N VAL A 565 -16.27 25.46 -15.93
CA VAL A 565 -15.27 24.39 -15.85
C VAL A 565 -14.98 23.77 -17.23
N PRO A 566 -13.72 23.72 -17.69
CA PRO A 566 -13.34 23.01 -18.92
C PRO A 566 -13.39 21.48 -18.72
N PRO A 567 -13.28 20.65 -19.78
CA PRO A 567 -13.21 19.19 -19.64
C PRO A 567 -11.97 18.79 -18.82
N PHE A 568 -12.14 18.00 -17.77
CA PHE A 568 -11.09 17.79 -16.76
C PHE A 568 -10.83 16.34 -16.38
N THR A 569 -9.64 16.07 -15.83
CA THR A 569 -9.29 14.81 -15.14
C THR A 569 -8.47 15.14 -13.89
N VAL A 570 -8.62 14.34 -12.82
CA VAL A 570 -7.83 14.50 -11.59
C VAL A 570 -6.96 13.24 -11.35
N LEU A 571 -5.68 13.43 -11.07
CA LEU A 571 -4.79 12.43 -10.50
C LEU A 571 -4.49 12.78 -9.04
N GLY A 572 -4.90 11.91 -8.12
CA GLY A 572 -4.70 12.07 -6.69
C GLY A 572 -3.45 11.36 -6.18
N ASN A 573 -2.57 12.11 -5.51
CA ASN A 573 -1.38 11.62 -4.85
C ASN A 573 -1.61 11.51 -3.32
N GLY A 574 -1.65 10.29 -2.79
CA GLY A 574 -1.92 10.00 -1.38
C GLY A 574 -0.97 8.97 -0.78
N ASP A 575 -1.09 8.74 0.53
CA ASP A 575 -0.32 7.76 1.30
C ASP A 575 -1.30 7.11 2.30
N ARG A 576 -1.56 5.79 2.19
CA ARG A 576 -2.45 5.09 3.15
C ARG A 576 -1.90 5.04 4.58
N GLY A 577 -0.64 5.40 4.81
CA GLY A 577 -0.13 5.77 6.14
C GLY A 577 -0.83 6.98 6.78
N TRP A 578 -1.73 7.66 6.04
CA TRP A 578 -2.59 8.75 6.50
C TRP A 578 -4.07 8.48 6.18
N ALA A 579 -4.50 7.21 6.23
CA ALA A 579 -5.79 6.72 5.69
C ALA A 579 -7.04 7.58 6.00
N ALA A 580 -7.19 8.12 7.23
CA ALA A 580 -8.27 9.03 7.60
C ALA A 580 -8.39 10.31 6.74
N THR A 581 -7.34 10.63 5.97
CA THR A 581 -7.28 11.77 5.04
C THR A 581 -6.76 11.40 3.65
N TYR A 582 -6.73 10.10 3.32
CA TYR A 582 -6.25 9.60 2.04
C TYR A 582 -7.10 10.15 0.89
N GLN A 583 -6.43 10.75 -0.10
CA GLN A 583 -7.03 11.36 -1.30
C GLN A 583 -8.07 12.47 -1.05
N HIS A 584 -8.18 12.99 0.18
CA HIS A 584 -9.22 13.95 0.59
C HIS A 584 -9.31 15.18 -0.34
N VAL A 585 -8.17 15.79 -0.68
CA VAL A 585 -8.12 17.00 -1.52
C VAL A 585 -8.33 16.73 -3.01
N PRO A 586 -7.68 15.73 -3.64
CA PRO A 586 -8.02 15.29 -5.00
C PRO A 586 -9.50 14.91 -5.16
N ALA A 587 -10.09 14.23 -4.17
CA ALA A 587 -11.52 13.90 -4.18
C ALA A 587 -12.41 15.14 -4.03
N LEU A 588 -12.05 16.09 -3.17
CA LEU A 588 -12.74 17.38 -3.04
C LEU A 588 -12.69 18.19 -4.35
N ILE A 589 -11.53 18.29 -4.99
CA ILE A 589 -11.35 19.01 -6.26
C ILE A 589 -12.16 18.34 -7.37
N ASP A 590 -12.02 17.02 -7.56
CA ASP A 590 -12.77 16.28 -8.58
C ASP A 590 -14.29 16.45 -8.40
N ARG A 591 -14.78 16.28 -7.16
CA ARG A 591 -16.21 16.46 -6.84
C ARG A 591 -16.68 17.87 -7.19
N ARG A 592 -16.00 18.92 -6.70
CA ARG A 592 -16.40 20.32 -6.92
C ARG A 592 -16.35 20.76 -8.39
N LEU A 593 -15.34 20.30 -9.14
CA LEU A 593 -15.28 20.56 -10.60
C LEU A 593 -16.45 19.90 -11.34
N GLY A 594 -16.89 18.72 -10.90
CA GLY A 594 -18.10 18.08 -11.41
C GLY A 594 -19.40 18.80 -11.03
N GLU A 595 -19.55 19.20 -9.76
CA GLU A 595 -20.72 19.96 -9.26
C GLU A 595 -20.89 21.32 -9.96
N LEU A 596 -19.80 21.91 -10.46
CA LEU A 596 -19.79 23.15 -11.25
C LEU A 596 -19.98 22.91 -12.77
N GLY A 597 -20.47 21.73 -13.17
CA GLY A 597 -20.81 21.40 -14.56
C GLY A 597 -19.63 20.95 -15.42
N GLY A 598 -18.46 20.70 -14.83
CA GLY A 598 -17.30 20.19 -15.54
C GLY A 598 -17.48 18.75 -16.03
N ARG A 599 -17.18 18.51 -17.31
CA ARG A 599 -17.20 17.16 -17.88
C ARG A 599 -15.88 16.44 -17.58
N ARG A 600 -15.93 15.32 -16.85
CA ARG A 600 -14.77 14.44 -16.68
C ARG A 600 -14.36 13.83 -18.03
N THR A 601 -13.05 13.75 -18.27
CA THR A 601 -12.44 13.13 -19.46
C THR A 601 -11.83 11.75 -19.18
N ALA A 602 -11.55 11.45 -17.92
CA ALA A 602 -11.22 10.12 -17.40
C ALA A 602 -11.75 9.96 -15.97
N GLU A 603 -11.69 8.73 -15.44
CA GLU A 603 -11.84 8.49 -14.00
C GLU A 603 -10.71 9.14 -13.19
N ARG A 604 -10.99 9.53 -11.94
CA ARG A 604 -9.97 10.05 -11.02
C ARG A 604 -8.92 8.97 -10.74
N GLY A 605 -7.65 9.28 -11.02
CA GLY A 605 -6.53 8.41 -10.70
C GLY A 605 -6.17 8.45 -9.21
N GLU A 606 -5.61 7.35 -8.69
CA GLU A 606 -5.04 7.27 -7.35
C GLU A 606 -3.63 6.68 -7.37
N VAL A 607 -2.69 7.41 -6.81
CA VAL A 607 -1.34 6.96 -6.46
C VAL A 607 -1.24 6.84 -4.95
N ASP A 608 -0.70 5.72 -4.46
CA ASP A 608 -0.47 5.46 -3.03
C ASP A 608 1.03 5.26 -2.75
N GLN A 609 1.64 6.23 -2.06
CA GLN A 609 3.07 6.22 -1.69
C GLN A 609 3.44 5.09 -0.71
N SER A 610 2.46 4.48 -0.04
CA SER A 610 2.69 3.31 0.82
C SER A 610 2.74 1.98 0.05
N ALA A 611 2.24 1.94 -1.18
CA ALA A 611 2.07 0.73 -1.99
C ALA A 611 3.07 0.70 -3.18
N ASP A 612 2.58 0.76 -4.42
CA ASP A 612 3.38 0.80 -5.64
C ASP A 612 3.11 2.09 -6.43
N PRO A 613 3.61 3.25 -5.95
CA PRO A 613 3.26 4.53 -6.54
C PRO A 613 3.79 4.70 -7.97
N THR A 614 4.84 3.97 -8.34
CA THR A 614 5.38 3.97 -9.71
C THR A 614 4.50 3.14 -10.66
N GLY A 615 4.07 1.94 -10.24
CA GLY A 615 3.10 1.15 -11.01
C GLY A 615 1.78 1.89 -11.19
N MET A 616 1.22 2.44 -10.10
CA MET A 616 -0.05 3.19 -10.13
C MET A 616 0.02 4.45 -11.01
N LEU A 617 1.13 5.20 -10.97
CA LEU A 617 1.33 6.34 -11.87
C LEU A 617 1.36 5.89 -13.33
N LEU A 618 2.08 4.80 -13.65
CA LEU A 618 2.15 4.29 -15.03
C LEU A 618 0.78 3.78 -15.51
N ASP A 619 0.06 2.98 -14.72
CA ASP A 619 -1.30 2.50 -15.03
C ASP A 619 -2.32 3.66 -15.18
N PHE A 620 -2.07 4.81 -14.56
CA PHE A 620 -2.82 6.04 -14.85
C PHE A 620 -2.34 6.72 -16.14
N THR A 621 -1.03 6.88 -16.34
CA THR A 621 -0.46 7.44 -17.58
C THR A 621 -0.95 6.69 -18.80
N GLU A 622 -1.04 5.36 -18.78
CA GLU A 622 -1.55 4.58 -19.93
C GLU A 622 -3.03 4.84 -20.23
N ARG A 623 -3.86 4.98 -19.18
CA ARG A 623 -5.29 5.32 -19.36
C ARG A 623 -5.45 6.76 -19.86
N TYR A 624 -4.71 7.70 -19.29
CA TYR A 624 -4.80 9.10 -19.68
C TYR A 624 -4.18 9.39 -21.06
N ARG A 625 -3.14 8.64 -21.48
CA ARG A 625 -2.56 8.76 -22.82
C ARG A 625 -3.60 8.50 -23.91
N ARG A 626 -4.52 7.55 -23.72
CA ARG A 626 -5.63 7.28 -24.67
C ARG A 626 -6.54 8.49 -24.84
N VAL A 627 -6.91 9.13 -23.72
CA VAL A 627 -7.72 10.35 -23.70
C VAL A 627 -7.00 11.51 -24.41
N LEU A 628 -5.68 11.64 -24.22
CA LEU A 628 -4.86 12.62 -24.95
C LEU A 628 -4.75 12.34 -26.45
N ILE A 629 -4.72 11.06 -26.85
CA ILE A 629 -4.72 10.61 -28.25
C ILE A 629 -6.07 10.95 -28.91
N GLU A 630 -7.19 10.66 -28.25
CA GLU A 630 -8.54 11.05 -28.68
C GLU A 630 -8.67 12.58 -28.80
N MET A 631 -8.11 13.34 -27.86
CA MET A 631 -8.13 14.81 -27.86
C MET A 631 -7.20 15.48 -28.89
N SER A 632 -6.21 14.76 -29.43
CA SER A 632 -5.28 15.27 -30.45
C SER A 632 -5.69 14.91 -31.89
N GLY A 633 -6.75 14.13 -32.07
CA GLY A 633 -7.39 13.87 -33.37
C GLY A 633 -6.74 12.76 -34.20
N ASP A 634 -5.81 11.99 -33.64
CA ASP A 634 -5.13 10.87 -34.30
C ASP A 634 -5.47 9.54 -33.62
N ALA A 635 -6.50 8.85 -34.13
CA ALA A 635 -7.04 7.62 -33.54
C ALA A 635 -6.16 6.36 -33.74
N GLY A 636 -4.83 6.51 -33.77
CA GLY A 636 -3.88 5.50 -34.25
C GLY A 636 -2.71 5.13 -33.32
N ALA A 637 -2.56 5.75 -32.15
CA ALA A 637 -1.40 5.53 -31.27
C ALA A 637 -1.65 4.47 -30.16
N PRO A 638 -0.76 3.48 -29.97
CA PRO A 638 -0.87 2.52 -28.88
C PRO A 638 -0.37 3.08 -27.53
N ALA A 639 -0.81 2.47 -26.43
CA ALA A 639 -0.35 2.79 -25.08
C ALA A 639 0.98 2.08 -24.78
N PRO A 640 1.97 2.74 -24.15
CA PRO A 640 3.12 2.05 -23.54
C PRO A 640 2.73 0.94 -22.55
N SER A 641 3.73 0.14 -22.16
CA SER A 641 3.56 -0.93 -21.19
C SER A 641 4.81 -1.04 -20.29
N GLY A 642 4.68 -0.62 -19.03
CA GLY A 642 5.84 -0.35 -18.15
C GLY A 642 5.81 -0.96 -16.73
N ALA A 643 4.85 -1.82 -16.39
CA ALA A 643 4.71 -2.36 -15.02
C ALA A 643 5.48 -3.68 -14.81
N LYS A 644 6.56 -3.65 -14.00
CA LYS A 644 7.19 -4.87 -13.45
C LYS A 644 6.40 -5.35 -12.23
N THR A 645 5.86 -6.56 -12.28
CA THR A 645 5.01 -7.12 -11.23
C THR A 645 5.77 -7.80 -10.09
N ALA A 646 5.32 -7.54 -8.87
CA ALA A 646 5.75 -8.21 -7.63
C ALA A 646 5.40 -9.72 -7.61
N PRO A 647 5.97 -10.52 -6.68
CA PRO A 647 5.57 -11.92 -6.49
C PRO A 647 4.09 -12.05 -6.07
N ALA A 648 3.52 -13.23 -6.32
CA ALA A 648 2.12 -13.56 -6.05
C ALA A 648 2.04 -14.74 -5.06
N PRO A 649 0.97 -14.83 -4.26
CA PRO A 649 0.77 -15.94 -3.32
C PRO A 649 0.73 -17.31 -4.03
N GLU A 650 1.18 -18.32 -3.30
CA GLU A 650 1.51 -19.66 -3.79
C GLU A 650 0.29 -20.45 -4.31
N PHE A 651 0.54 -21.44 -5.17
CA PHE A 651 -0.48 -22.35 -5.71
C PHE A 651 -0.24 -23.78 -5.19
N ARG A 652 -1.32 -24.50 -4.89
CA ARG A 652 -1.32 -25.89 -4.41
C ARG A 652 -1.84 -26.83 -5.50
N VAL A 653 -1.41 -28.09 -5.48
CA VAL A 653 -1.96 -29.13 -6.36
C VAL A 653 -3.24 -29.70 -5.72
N MET A 654 -4.33 -29.74 -6.49
CA MET A 654 -5.63 -30.30 -6.08
C MET A 654 -6.04 -31.41 -7.06
N THR A 655 -6.60 -32.51 -6.57
CA THR A 655 -7.01 -33.65 -7.42
C THR A 655 -8.50 -33.57 -7.75
N VAL A 656 -8.87 -33.71 -9.02
CA VAL A 656 -10.26 -33.79 -9.46
C VAL A 656 -10.86 -35.13 -9.01
N THR A 657 -12.03 -35.11 -8.38
CA THR A 657 -12.70 -36.34 -7.91
C THR A 657 -14.08 -36.57 -8.55
N GLU A 658 -14.72 -35.53 -9.08
CA GLU A 658 -15.98 -35.64 -9.82
C GLU A 658 -16.01 -34.58 -10.93
N THR A 659 -16.46 -34.96 -12.13
CA THR A 659 -16.87 -33.98 -13.15
C THR A 659 -18.12 -34.44 -13.87
N ARG A 660 -19.08 -33.54 -14.09
CA ARG A 660 -20.33 -33.81 -14.84
C ARG A 660 -20.88 -32.50 -15.40
N ASP A 661 -21.71 -32.58 -16.42
CA ASP A 661 -22.33 -31.39 -17.02
C ASP A 661 -23.61 -30.97 -16.25
N LEU A 662 -23.94 -29.68 -16.28
CA LEU A 662 -24.94 -29.03 -15.41
C LEU A 662 -26.16 -28.45 -16.14
N ALA A 663 -26.10 -28.32 -17.46
CA ALA A 663 -27.15 -27.75 -18.29
C ALA A 663 -27.25 -28.51 -19.61
N GLN A 664 -28.47 -28.68 -20.12
CA GLN A 664 -28.72 -29.38 -21.38
C GLN A 664 -28.82 -28.43 -22.58
N HIS A 665 -29.04 -27.13 -22.34
CA HIS A 665 -29.17 -26.07 -23.35
C HIS A 665 -28.41 -24.80 -22.93
N GLY A 666 -28.12 -23.92 -23.90
CA GLY A 666 -27.38 -22.67 -23.69
C GLY A 666 -25.85 -22.84 -23.76
N ARG A 667 -25.10 -21.88 -23.18
CA ARG A 667 -23.62 -22.00 -23.06
C ARG A 667 -23.32 -23.21 -22.13
N PRO A 668 -22.45 -24.17 -22.50
CA PRO A 668 -22.21 -25.37 -21.68
C PRO A 668 -21.72 -25.03 -20.26
N LYS A 669 -22.27 -25.69 -19.25
CA LYS A 669 -21.90 -25.51 -17.83
C LYS A 669 -21.46 -26.85 -17.25
N ARG A 670 -20.35 -26.88 -16.53
CA ARG A 670 -19.77 -28.10 -15.94
C ARG A 670 -19.54 -27.96 -14.45
N PHE A 671 -19.85 -29.02 -13.72
CA PHE A 671 -19.50 -29.25 -12.33
C PHE A 671 -18.11 -29.88 -12.24
N VAL A 672 -17.25 -29.36 -11.37
CA VAL A 672 -15.92 -29.93 -11.07
C VAL A 672 -15.73 -29.96 -9.56
N ARG A 673 -15.52 -31.14 -8.98
CA ARG A 673 -15.12 -31.29 -7.57
C ARG A 673 -13.62 -31.54 -7.47
N LEU A 674 -12.96 -30.74 -6.63
CA LEU A 674 -11.53 -30.83 -6.35
C LEU A 674 -11.31 -31.22 -4.89
N ARG A 675 -10.49 -32.25 -4.64
CA ARG A 675 -10.01 -32.63 -3.32
C ARG A 675 -8.88 -31.70 -2.88
N LEU A 676 -9.07 -31.08 -1.72
CA LEU A 676 -8.09 -30.19 -1.09
C LEU A 676 -6.93 -30.98 -0.46
N PRO A 677 -5.71 -30.42 -0.44
CA PRO A 677 -4.62 -30.85 0.43
C PRO A 677 -4.98 -30.81 1.92
N PRO A 678 -4.26 -31.55 2.80
CA PRO A 678 -4.53 -31.54 4.24
C PRO A 678 -4.31 -30.19 4.94
N ASP A 679 -3.44 -29.35 4.38
CA ASP A 679 -3.07 -28.00 4.82
C ASP A 679 -3.98 -26.89 4.29
N VAL A 680 -4.91 -27.21 3.38
CA VAL A 680 -5.82 -26.22 2.76
C VAL A 680 -7.22 -26.38 3.32
N ASP A 681 -7.68 -25.34 4.01
CA ASP A 681 -9.08 -25.12 4.41
C ASP A 681 -9.69 -23.97 3.59
N TYR A 682 -11.02 -23.83 3.65
CA TYR A 682 -11.77 -22.77 3.00
C TYR A 682 -13.08 -22.47 3.77
N ARG A 683 -13.68 -21.31 3.52
CA ARG A 683 -14.98 -20.89 4.06
C ARG A 683 -16.01 -20.72 2.93
N THR A 684 -17.29 -20.88 3.27
CA THR A 684 -18.38 -20.69 2.31
C THR A 684 -18.32 -19.30 1.65
N ALA A 685 -18.60 -19.27 0.34
CA ALA A 685 -18.46 -18.14 -0.57
C ALA A 685 -17.02 -17.68 -0.90
N ASP A 686 -15.96 -18.33 -0.38
CA ASP A 686 -14.59 -18.12 -0.89
C ASP A 686 -14.48 -18.47 -2.39
N HIS A 687 -13.45 -17.95 -3.05
CA HIS A 687 -13.15 -18.29 -4.44
C HIS A 687 -11.94 -19.22 -4.56
N LEU A 688 -11.84 -19.91 -5.69
CA LEU A 688 -10.67 -20.68 -6.08
C LEU A 688 -10.01 -20.03 -7.31
N ALA A 689 -8.78 -19.55 -7.16
CA ALA A 689 -7.95 -19.10 -8.27
C ALA A 689 -7.20 -20.31 -8.85
N VAL A 690 -7.61 -20.73 -10.05
CA VAL A 690 -7.00 -21.82 -10.83
C VAL A 690 -5.97 -21.25 -11.80
N LEU A 691 -4.76 -21.81 -11.83
CA LEU A 691 -3.80 -21.60 -12.92
C LEU A 691 -4.12 -22.63 -14.03
N PRO A 692 -4.69 -22.21 -15.18
CA PRO A 692 -5.20 -23.15 -16.16
C PRO A 692 -4.12 -23.62 -17.14
N GLU A 693 -4.29 -24.81 -17.71
CA GLU A 693 -3.44 -25.29 -18.80
C GLU A 693 -4.07 -25.03 -20.17
N ASN A 694 -3.24 -24.62 -21.14
CA ASN A 694 -3.63 -24.52 -22.54
C ASN A 694 -4.07 -25.88 -23.09
N ASP A 695 -4.92 -25.85 -24.13
CA ASP A 695 -5.27 -27.08 -24.85
C ASP A 695 -4.04 -27.65 -25.59
N PRO A 696 -3.63 -28.90 -25.35
CA PRO A 696 -2.49 -29.51 -26.05
C PRO A 696 -2.67 -29.57 -27.58
N ALA A 697 -3.90 -29.64 -28.09
CA ALA A 697 -4.16 -29.55 -29.52
C ALA A 697 -3.85 -28.14 -30.06
N THR A 698 -4.32 -27.10 -29.38
CA THR A 698 -4.05 -25.69 -29.73
C THR A 698 -2.56 -25.34 -29.59
N VAL A 699 -1.88 -25.84 -28.54
CA VAL A 699 -0.43 -25.68 -28.38
C VAL A 699 0.30 -26.31 -29.58
N ARG A 700 -0.02 -27.54 -29.97
CA ARG A 700 0.59 -28.21 -31.14
C ARG A 700 0.26 -27.51 -32.45
N ALA A 701 -0.96 -27.01 -32.62
CA ALA A 701 -1.38 -26.26 -33.81
C ALA A 701 -0.59 -24.95 -33.93
N THR A 702 -0.63 -24.08 -32.93
CA THR A 702 0.10 -22.80 -32.94
C THR A 702 1.61 -23.01 -33.07
N ALA A 703 2.19 -24.04 -32.42
CA ALA A 703 3.60 -24.37 -32.55
C ALA A 703 4.00 -24.73 -33.99
N ARG A 704 3.20 -25.60 -34.66
CA ARG A 704 3.37 -25.95 -36.08
C ARG A 704 3.22 -24.72 -36.98
N VAL A 705 2.21 -23.88 -36.72
CA VAL A 705 1.92 -22.68 -37.50
C VAL A 705 3.04 -21.64 -37.42
N LEU A 706 3.67 -21.49 -36.25
CA LEU A 706 4.78 -20.58 -35.99
C LEU A 706 6.17 -21.20 -36.23
N GLY A 707 6.26 -22.46 -36.67
CA GLY A 707 7.53 -23.13 -37.00
C GLY A 707 8.43 -23.42 -35.79
N ILE A 708 7.88 -23.58 -34.59
CA ILE A 708 8.65 -23.71 -33.34
C ILE A 708 8.36 -25.01 -32.56
N PRO A 709 9.30 -25.47 -31.71
CA PRO A 709 9.03 -26.46 -30.67
C PRO A 709 7.88 -26.05 -29.74
N ALA A 710 6.94 -26.97 -29.49
CA ALA A 710 5.75 -26.72 -28.68
C ALA A 710 6.05 -26.23 -27.24
N GLY A 711 7.18 -26.67 -26.65
CA GLY A 711 7.61 -26.23 -25.32
C GLY A 711 7.88 -24.72 -25.19
N HIS A 712 8.16 -24.02 -26.30
CA HIS A 712 8.36 -22.57 -26.26
C HIS A 712 7.08 -21.77 -25.96
N LEU A 713 5.89 -22.39 -26.11
CA LEU A 713 4.59 -21.77 -25.77
C LEU A 713 4.26 -21.85 -24.26
N ALA A 714 5.15 -22.43 -23.43
CA ALA A 714 4.95 -22.50 -21.99
C ALA A 714 4.79 -21.10 -21.36
N GLY A 715 3.77 -20.95 -20.50
CA GLY A 715 3.45 -19.66 -19.85
C GLY A 715 2.85 -18.58 -20.76
N ARG A 716 2.49 -18.90 -22.01
CA ARG A 716 1.73 -18.03 -22.92
C ARG A 716 0.34 -18.62 -23.21
N GLU A 717 -0.55 -17.85 -23.82
CA GLU A 717 -1.90 -18.28 -24.25
C GLU A 717 -1.98 -18.33 -25.79
N PRO A 718 -1.82 -19.50 -26.45
CA PRO A 718 -1.77 -19.60 -27.91
C PRO A 718 -3.14 -19.37 -28.59
N ALA A 719 -4.24 -19.46 -27.84
CA ALA A 719 -5.59 -19.06 -28.24
C ALA A 719 -5.88 -17.57 -27.96
N GLY A 720 -4.94 -16.86 -27.32
CA GLY A 720 -5.06 -15.46 -26.95
C GLY A 720 -5.37 -14.60 -28.16
N ARG A 721 -6.30 -13.67 -27.96
CA ARG A 721 -6.70 -12.69 -28.96
C ARG A 721 -5.75 -11.51 -28.98
N LEU A 722 -5.57 -10.94 -30.16
CA LEU A 722 -4.62 -9.85 -30.39
C LEU A 722 -5.33 -8.50 -30.33
N THR A 723 -4.84 -7.64 -29.43
CA THR A 723 -5.30 -6.25 -29.33
C THR A 723 -4.97 -5.46 -30.60
N ALA A 724 -5.56 -4.27 -30.77
CA ALA A 724 -5.26 -3.37 -31.89
C ALA A 724 -3.74 -3.11 -32.08
N GLU A 725 -3.01 -2.91 -30.99
CA GLU A 725 -1.54 -2.77 -31.00
C GLU A 725 -0.84 -4.04 -31.51
N GLN A 726 -1.26 -5.21 -31.04
CA GLN A 726 -0.66 -6.47 -31.43
C GLN A 726 -0.95 -6.79 -32.92
N LEU A 727 -2.13 -6.45 -33.44
CA LEU A 727 -2.44 -6.48 -34.87
C LEU A 727 -1.54 -5.53 -35.67
N ALA A 728 -1.34 -4.28 -35.19
CA ALA A 728 -0.45 -3.32 -35.84
C ALA A 728 1.02 -3.80 -35.86
N ARG A 729 1.49 -4.46 -34.80
CA ARG A 729 2.81 -5.10 -34.73
C ARG A 729 2.95 -6.30 -35.67
N VAL A 730 1.92 -7.15 -35.80
CA VAL A 730 1.90 -8.23 -36.81
C VAL A 730 1.92 -7.66 -38.23
N ALA A 731 1.15 -6.60 -38.50
CA ALA A 731 1.20 -5.90 -39.78
C ALA A 731 2.59 -5.30 -40.09
N GLY A 732 3.29 -4.78 -39.08
CA GLY A 732 4.67 -4.30 -39.21
C GLY A 732 5.68 -5.40 -39.57
N ALA A 733 5.41 -6.65 -39.23
CA ALA A 733 6.21 -7.81 -39.62
C ALA A 733 5.87 -8.37 -41.03
N ALA A 734 4.81 -7.88 -41.67
CA ALA A 734 4.41 -8.35 -43.01
C ALA A 734 5.32 -7.77 -44.09
N ARG A 735 6.16 -8.61 -44.71
CA ARG A 735 7.06 -8.24 -45.82
C ARG A 735 6.32 -7.71 -47.06
N CYS A 736 5.03 -8.01 -47.21
CA CYS A 736 4.18 -7.47 -48.28
C CYS A 736 3.35 -6.27 -47.76
N PRO A 737 3.50 -5.05 -48.33
CA PRO A 737 2.69 -3.88 -47.94
C PRO A 737 1.18 -4.09 -48.07
N ARG A 738 0.74 -4.92 -49.04
CA ARG A 738 -0.69 -5.24 -49.22
C ARG A 738 -1.24 -6.05 -48.06
N ASP A 739 -0.48 -6.99 -47.52
CA ASP A 739 -0.91 -7.79 -46.38
C ASP A 739 -0.76 -7.00 -45.06
N ALA A 740 0.26 -6.15 -44.93
CA ALA A 740 0.34 -5.18 -43.82
C ALA A 740 -0.95 -4.33 -43.70
N SER A 741 -1.41 -3.74 -44.80
CA SER A 741 -2.67 -2.98 -44.82
C SER A 741 -3.90 -3.86 -44.55
N ARG A 742 -3.94 -5.10 -45.04
CA ARG A 742 -5.04 -6.04 -44.77
C ARG A 742 -5.09 -6.53 -43.33
N ILE A 743 -3.95 -6.58 -42.63
CA ILE A 743 -3.87 -6.94 -41.21
C ILE A 743 -4.26 -5.75 -40.31
N ARG A 744 -3.89 -4.52 -40.69
CA ARG A 744 -4.33 -3.29 -40.00
C ARG A 744 -5.84 -3.05 -40.07
N ALA A 745 -6.49 -3.52 -41.13
CA ALA A 745 -7.94 -3.42 -41.33
C ALA A 745 -8.72 -4.58 -40.69
N LEU A 746 -8.14 -5.30 -39.73
CA LEU A 746 -8.80 -6.38 -38.99
C LEU A 746 -9.31 -5.89 -37.64
N GLU A 747 -10.39 -6.52 -37.17
CA GLU A 747 -11.04 -6.20 -35.91
C GLU A 747 -10.15 -6.62 -34.72
N PRO A 748 -9.87 -5.69 -33.78
CA PRO A 748 -9.18 -6.00 -32.53
C PRO A 748 -9.85 -7.13 -31.75
N ASP A 749 -9.05 -7.91 -31.04
CA ASP A 749 -9.50 -8.92 -30.08
C ASP A 749 -10.37 -10.07 -30.67
N VAL A 750 -10.55 -10.10 -32.00
CA VAL A 750 -11.22 -11.20 -32.73
C VAL A 750 -10.23 -12.29 -33.20
N HIS A 751 -8.99 -11.92 -33.54
CA HIS A 751 -8.02 -12.81 -34.19
C HIS A 751 -6.91 -13.33 -33.27
N THR A 752 -6.39 -14.53 -33.57
CA THR A 752 -5.21 -15.12 -32.90
C THR A 752 -3.96 -15.00 -33.76
N LEU A 753 -2.77 -14.99 -33.13
CA LEU A 753 -1.50 -14.95 -33.87
C LEU A 753 -1.34 -16.13 -34.85
N ALA A 754 -1.78 -17.33 -34.45
CA ALA A 754 -1.78 -18.49 -35.33
C ALA A 754 -2.66 -18.28 -36.57
N GLY A 755 -3.92 -17.86 -36.37
CA GLY A 755 -4.86 -17.65 -37.48
C GLY A 755 -4.40 -16.55 -38.46
N LEU A 756 -3.63 -15.55 -37.99
CA LEU A 756 -3.00 -14.56 -38.88
C LEU A 756 -1.84 -15.14 -39.67
N VAL A 757 -0.97 -15.96 -39.05
CA VAL A 757 0.15 -16.61 -39.75
C VAL A 757 -0.33 -17.71 -40.71
N GLU A 758 -1.48 -18.32 -40.47
CA GLU A 758 -2.17 -19.19 -41.45
C GLU A 758 -2.79 -18.39 -42.61
N ARG A 759 -3.43 -17.26 -42.30
CA ARG A 759 -4.08 -16.37 -43.30
C ARG A 759 -3.08 -15.59 -44.17
N PHE A 760 -1.89 -15.32 -43.64
CA PHE A 760 -0.81 -14.57 -44.29
C PHE A 760 0.55 -15.29 -44.10
N PRO A 761 0.82 -16.41 -44.81
CA PRO A 761 1.99 -17.27 -44.55
C PRO A 761 3.36 -16.58 -44.59
N ALA A 762 3.51 -15.51 -45.39
CA ALA A 762 4.72 -14.69 -45.48
C ALA A 762 5.08 -13.96 -44.17
N LEU A 763 4.18 -13.94 -43.18
CA LEU A 763 4.50 -13.50 -41.81
C LEU A 763 5.58 -14.37 -41.17
N ARG A 764 5.71 -15.67 -41.52
CA ARG A 764 6.74 -16.56 -40.94
C ARG A 764 8.16 -16.03 -41.14
N ASP A 765 8.42 -15.39 -42.29
CA ASP A 765 9.74 -14.90 -42.65
C ASP A 765 10.03 -13.51 -42.05
N GLY A 766 9.03 -12.79 -41.55
CA GLY A 766 9.18 -11.48 -40.90
C GLY A 766 9.04 -11.52 -39.38
N LEU A 767 8.27 -12.47 -38.86
CA LEU A 767 7.92 -12.59 -37.45
C LEU A 767 8.85 -13.56 -36.71
N THR A 768 10.01 -13.06 -36.28
CA THR A 768 10.97 -13.86 -35.49
C THR A 768 10.31 -14.41 -34.21
N TRP A 769 10.76 -15.59 -33.74
CA TRP A 769 10.16 -16.21 -32.56
C TRP A 769 10.11 -15.31 -31.31
N PRO A 770 11.14 -14.51 -30.96
CA PRO A 770 11.03 -13.54 -29.87
C PRO A 770 9.88 -12.55 -30.07
N ALA A 771 9.75 -11.96 -31.26
CA ALA A 771 8.66 -11.04 -31.58
C ALA A 771 7.29 -11.72 -31.52
N ALA A 772 7.18 -12.96 -32.02
CA ALA A 772 5.96 -13.77 -31.92
C ALA A 772 5.59 -14.09 -30.45
N ARG A 773 6.58 -14.43 -29.62
CA ARG A 773 6.42 -14.73 -28.20
C ARG A 773 5.88 -13.53 -27.40
N ASP A 774 6.21 -12.31 -27.81
CA ASP A 774 5.78 -11.07 -27.14
C ASP A 774 4.46 -10.50 -27.68
N LEU A 775 3.86 -11.17 -28.66
CA LEU A 775 2.48 -10.95 -29.10
C LEU A 775 1.49 -11.94 -28.47
N LEU A 776 1.97 -13.02 -27.86
CA LEU A 776 1.12 -13.97 -27.13
C LEU A 776 0.92 -13.49 -25.68
N PRO A 777 -0.32 -13.37 -25.19
CA PRO A 777 -0.58 -13.02 -23.79
C PRO A 777 0.07 -14.00 -22.80
N PRO A 778 0.55 -13.55 -21.62
CA PRO A 778 1.00 -14.44 -20.56
C PRO A 778 -0.17 -15.23 -19.95
N LEU A 779 0.07 -16.48 -19.57
CA LEU A 779 -0.91 -17.38 -18.99
C LEU A 779 -1.31 -16.94 -17.58
N ARG A 780 -2.55 -16.46 -17.39
CA ARG A 780 -3.04 -15.90 -16.11
C ARG A 780 -3.92 -16.89 -15.31
N PRO A 781 -3.87 -16.88 -13.97
CA PRO A 781 -4.88 -17.54 -13.15
C PRO A 781 -6.29 -16.99 -13.40
N ARG A 782 -7.32 -17.82 -13.28
CA ARG A 782 -8.75 -17.45 -13.35
C ARG A 782 -9.44 -17.82 -12.04
N THR A 783 -10.31 -16.94 -11.57
CA THR A 783 -11.01 -17.07 -10.27
C THR A 783 -12.42 -17.61 -10.49
N TYR A 784 -12.86 -18.56 -9.65
CA TYR A 784 -14.18 -19.17 -9.66
C TYR A 784 -14.73 -19.26 -8.24
N SER A 785 -15.94 -18.78 -7.96
CA SER A 785 -16.54 -18.88 -6.62
C SER A 785 -16.78 -20.35 -6.24
N ILE A 786 -16.42 -20.73 -5.01
CA ILE A 786 -16.62 -22.09 -4.49
C ILE A 786 -18.10 -22.28 -4.17
N SER A 787 -18.64 -23.41 -4.62
CA SER A 787 -20.07 -23.73 -4.60
C SER A 787 -20.46 -24.87 -3.65
N SER A 788 -19.57 -25.24 -2.73
CA SER A 788 -19.80 -26.19 -1.63
C SER A 788 -19.58 -25.53 -0.28
N SER A 789 -20.26 -26.03 0.75
CA SER A 789 -19.97 -25.69 2.15
C SER A 789 -18.87 -26.62 2.72
N PRO A 790 -17.91 -26.11 3.53
CA PRO A 790 -16.93 -26.93 4.23
C PRO A 790 -17.59 -27.81 5.31
N GLY A 791 -18.82 -27.49 5.74
CA GLY A 791 -19.65 -28.37 6.53
C GLY A 791 -20.01 -29.66 5.79
N ASN A 792 -20.29 -29.59 4.47
CA ASN A 792 -20.51 -30.77 3.63
C ASN A 792 -19.23 -31.56 3.39
N SER A 793 -18.12 -30.90 3.06
CA SER A 793 -16.82 -31.58 2.97
C SER A 793 -15.66 -30.60 3.11
N ARG A 794 -15.04 -30.53 4.30
CA ARG A 794 -13.81 -29.74 4.52
C ARG A 794 -12.65 -30.10 3.58
N ARG A 795 -12.72 -31.26 2.91
CA ARG A 795 -11.68 -31.76 2.00
C ARG A 795 -12.08 -31.70 0.52
N HIS A 796 -13.22 -31.10 0.15
CA HIS A 796 -13.59 -30.92 -1.25
C HIS A 796 -14.25 -29.56 -1.55
N VAL A 797 -13.79 -28.91 -2.62
CA VAL A 797 -14.41 -27.71 -3.19
C VAL A 797 -15.14 -28.05 -4.48
N ASP A 798 -16.38 -27.60 -4.61
CA ASP A 798 -17.21 -27.75 -5.81
C ASP A 798 -17.16 -26.46 -6.65
N LEU A 799 -16.95 -26.54 -7.96
CA LEU A 799 -17.01 -25.41 -8.89
C LEU A 799 -18.14 -25.58 -9.91
N MET A 800 -18.82 -24.48 -10.24
CA MET A 800 -19.74 -24.40 -11.39
C MET A 800 -19.13 -23.51 -12.48
N VAL A 801 -18.74 -24.12 -13.61
CA VAL A 801 -17.94 -23.48 -14.65
C VAL A 801 -18.74 -23.34 -15.94
N SER A 802 -19.10 -22.10 -16.31
CA SER A 802 -19.64 -21.78 -17.63
C SER A 802 -18.52 -21.76 -18.68
N LEU A 803 -18.74 -22.37 -19.85
CA LEU A 803 -17.77 -22.39 -20.94
C LEU A 803 -17.82 -21.08 -21.73
N THR A 804 -16.68 -20.39 -21.74
CA THR A 804 -16.47 -19.17 -22.54
C THR A 804 -15.92 -19.56 -23.91
N PRO A 805 -16.46 -19.07 -25.05
CA PRO A 805 -15.86 -19.29 -26.35
C PRO A 805 -14.38 -18.88 -26.37
N GLY A 806 -13.48 -19.82 -26.68
CA GLY A 806 -12.02 -19.60 -26.65
C GLY A 806 -11.39 -19.40 -25.26
N GLY A 807 -12.15 -19.49 -24.17
CA GLY A 807 -11.65 -19.23 -22.82
C GLY A 807 -10.68 -20.30 -22.32
N VAL A 808 -9.42 -19.92 -22.06
CA VAL A 808 -8.38 -20.85 -21.60
C VAL A 808 -8.72 -21.48 -20.24
N GLY A 809 -9.21 -20.66 -19.29
CA GLY A 809 -9.59 -21.13 -17.95
C GLY A 809 -10.78 -22.07 -17.94
N SER A 810 -11.93 -21.63 -18.48
CA SER A 810 -13.14 -22.44 -18.53
C SER A 810 -12.97 -23.67 -19.44
N GLY A 811 -12.25 -23.53 -20.56
CA GLY A 811 -11.89 -24.65 -21.44
C GLY A 811 -10.98 -25.69 -20.77
N HIS A 812 -10.02 -25.28 -19.93
CA HIS A 812 -9.22 -26.20 -19.12
C HIS A 812 -10.11 -27.01 -18.18
N LEU A 813 -10.92 -26.34 -17.35
CA LEU A 813 -11.80 -27.00 -16.39
C LEU A 813 -12.87 -27.89 -17.06
N HIS A 814 -13.26 -27.62 -18.31
CA HIS A 814 -14.15 -28.49 -19.10
C HIS A 814 -13.47 -29.76 -19.65
N ARG A 815 -12.15 -29.74 -19.88
CA ARG A 815 -11.39 -30.93 -20.30
C ARG A 815 -11.07 -31.90 -19.17
N LEU A 816 -11.07 -31.44 -17.91
CA LEU A 816 -10.76 -32.26 -16.74
C LEU A 816 -11.67 -33.47 -16.57
N ARG A 817 -11.09 -34.54 -16.05
CA ARG A 817 -11.71 -35.82 -15.66
C ARG A 817 -11.35 -36.14 -14.20
N PRO A 818 -12.01 -37.09 -13.54
CA PRO A 818 -11.54 -37.64 -12.27
C PRO A 818 -10.07 -38.08 -12.36
N ASP A 819 -9.36 -37.98 -11.24
CA ASP A 819 -7.92 -38.24 -11.05
C ASP A 819 -6.95 -37.27 -11.74
N ASP A 820 -7.41 -36.35 -12.61
CA ASP A 820 -6.59 -35.21 -13.08
C ASP A 820 -6.18 -34.29 -11.91
N THR A 821 -5.12 -33.51 -12.11
CA THR A 821 -4.65 -32.51 -11.13
C THR A 821 -4.71 -31.09 -11.64
N VAL A 822 -5.06 -30.15 -10.77
CA VAL A 822 -5.16 -28.71 -11.05
C VAL A 822 -4.25 -27.93 -10.10
N LEU A 823 -3.50 -26.95 -10.61
CA LEU A 823 -2.82 -25.95 -9.76
C LEU A 823 -3.80 -24.84 -9.39
N ALA A 824 -4.11 -24.72 -8.10
CA ALA A 824 -5.11 -23.78 -7.60
C ALA A 824 -4.77 -23.26 -6.20
N ARG A 825 -5.35 -22.12 -5.81
CA ARG A 825 -5.31 -21.62 -4.44
C ARG A 825 -6.67 -21.06 -4.02
N VAL A 826 -7.00 -21.20 -2.74
CA VAL A 826 -8.16 -20.52 -2.15
C VAL A 826 -7.88 -19.01 -2.11
N VAL A 827 -8.93 -18.23 -2.31
CA VAL A 827 -8.94 -16.77 -2.22
C VAL A 827 -10.11 -16.41 -1.31
N PRO A 828 -9.87 -15.83 -0.12
CA PRO A 828 -10.96 -15.41 0.75
C PRO A 828 -11.86 -14.38 0.05
N CYS A 829 -13.18 -14.57 0.13
CA CYS A 829 -14.11 -13.51 -0.28
C CYS A 829 -14.11 -12.36 0.74
N ARG A 830 -14.73 -11.23 0.37
CA ARG A 830 -15.03 -10.15 1.34
C ARG A 830 -15.88 -10.72 2.49
N GLU A 831 -15.54 -10.41 3.73
CA GLU A 831 -16.27 -10.94 4.89
C GLU A 831 -17.74 -10.50 4.90
N THR A 832 -18.01 -9.25 4.49
CA THR A 832 -19.36 -8.70 4.31
C THR A 832 -20.20 -9.44 3.26
N PHE A 833 -19.57 -10.14 2.31
CA PHE A 833 -20.28 -10.92 1.29
C PHE A 833 -20.65 -12.34 1.78
N ARG A 834 -20.18 -12.77 2.95
CA ARG A 834 -20.63 -14.04 3.53
C ARG A 834 -22.08 -13.89 4.00
N VAL A 835 -22.91 -14.85 3.60
CA VAL A 835 -24.33 -14.88 3.97
C VAL A 835 -24.43 -15.09 5.48
N ASP A 836 -24.85 -14.07 6.20
CA ASP A 836 -25.14 -14.18 7.63
C ASP A 836 -26.36 -15.08 7.82
N HIS A 837 -26.28 -15.99 8.79
CA HIS A 837 -27.33 -16.98 9.04
C HIS A 837 -28.19 -16.62 10.26
N THR A 838 -27.83 -15.56 10.99
CA THR A 838 -28.53 -15.06 12.19
C THR A 838 -29.61 -14.01 11.87
N VAL A 839 -29.54 -13.39 10.69
CA VAL A 839 -30.49 -12.38 10.20
C VAL A 839 -31.21 -12.87 8.92
N PRO A 840 -32.31 -12.22 8.50
CA PRO A 840 -32.92 -12.50 7.20
C PRO A 840 -31.93 -12.26 6.05
N ALA A 841 -31.89 -13.15 5.07
CA ALA A 841 -30.97 -13.07 3.95
C ALA A 841 -31.71 -13.15 2.61
N ILE A 842 -31.33 -12.27 1.68
CA ILE A 842 -31.86 -12.19 0.32
C ILE A 842 -30.70 -12.39 -0.65
N MET A 843 -30.63 -13.57 -1.27
CA MET A 843 -29.60 -13.92 -2.24
C MET A 843 -30.15 -13.69 -3.65
N VAL A 844 -29.40 -12.98 -4.51
CA VAL A 844 -29.83 -12.62 -5.87
C VAL A 844 -28.76 -13.00 -6.87
N CYS A 845 -29.10 -13.84 -7.84
CA CYS A 845 -28.13 -14.38 -8.78
C CYS A 845 -28.71 -14.78 -10.14
N ALA A 846 -27.84 -14.97 -11.12
CA ALA A 846 -28.18 -15.58 -12.40
C ALA A 846 -27.08 -16.54 -12.89
N GLY A 847 -27.49 -17.65 -13.51
CA GLY A 847 -26.59 -18.65 -14.07
C GLY A 847 -25.55 -19.16 -13.04
N THR A 848 -24.26 -19.00 -13.34
CA THR A 848 -23.17 -19.42 -12.45
C THR A 848 -22.99 -18.54 -11.21
N GLY A 849 -23.61 -17.36 -11.14
CA GLY A 849 -23.65 -16.52 -9.92
C GLY A 849 -24.36 -17.18 -8.73
N LEU A 850 -25.06 -18.30 -8.96
CA LEU A 850 -25.57 -19.19 -7.91
C LEU A 850 -24.44 -19.82 -7.05
N ALA A 851 -23.19 -19.82 -7.52
CA ALA A 851 -22.07 -20.53 -6.88
C ALA A 851 -21.91 -20.27 -5.37
N PRO A 852 -21.64 -19.04 -4.87
CA PRO A 852 -21.50 -18.80 -3.44
C PRO A 852 -22.77 -19.15 -2.66
N PHE A 853 -23.94 -18.93 -3.25
CA PHE A 853 -25.23 -19.17 -2.63
C PHE A 853 -25.59 -20.65 -2.50
N ARG A 854 -25.14 -21.53 -3.40
CA ARG A 854 -25.26 -22.98 -3.21
C ARG A 854 -24.54 -23.43 -1.93
N GLY A 855 -23.35 -22.88 -1.67
CA GLY A 855 -22.63 -23.12 -0.41
C GLY A 855 -23.43 -22.65 0.81
N ALA A 856 -23.95 -21.41 0.77
CA ALA A 856 -24.75 -20.84 1.85
C ALA A 856 -26.07 -21.61 2.11
N ILE A 857 -26.75 -22.07 1.06
CA ILE A 857 -27.97 -22.89 1.17
C ILE A 857 -27.66 -24.25 1.81
N ALA A 858 -26.50 -24.84 1.50
CA ALA A 858 -26.04 -26.07 2.15
C ALA A 858 -25.74 -25.87 3.66
N ASP A 859 -25.16 -24.73 4.06
CA ASP A 859 -24.98 -24.38 5.47
C ASP A 859 -26.33 -24.14 6.18
N ARG A 860 -27.24 -23.37 5.59
CA ARG A 860 -28.60 -23.16 6.14
C ARG A 860 -29.38 -24.46 6.28
N SER A 861 -29.22 -25.42 5.35
CA SER A 861 -29.85 -26.74 5.41
C SER A 861 -29.39 -27.59 6.61
N ARG A 862 -28.22 -27.27 7.17
CA ARG A 862 -27.67 -27.89 8.38
C ARG A 862 -28.13 -27.17 9.65
N LEU A 863 -28.09 -25.84 9.61
CA LEU A 863 -28.44 -24.97 10.74
C LEU A 863 -29.96 -24.96 11.02
N ARG A 864 -30.80 -25.20 10.01
CA ARG A 864 -32.26 -25.19 10.08
C ARG A 864 -32.83 -23.92 10.76
N PRO A 865 -32.50 -22.72 10.25
CA PRO A 865 -33.02 -21.46 10.78
C PRO A 865 -34.55 -21.40 10.65
N GLU A 866 -35.21 -20.69 11.57
CA GLU A 866 -36.68 -20.63 11.68
C GLU A 866 -37.37 -20.04 10.43
N GLN A 867 -36.70 -19.06 9.80
CA GLN A 867 -37.14 -18.42 8.56
C GLN A 867 -36.24 -18.84 7.38
N PRO A 868 -36.81 -19.22 6.21
CA PRO A 868 -36.03 -19.42 4.99
C PRO A 868 -35.38 -18.11 4.52
N ALA A 869 -34.19 -18.20 3.91
CA ALA A 869 -33.64 -17.08 3.13
C ALA A 869 -34.29 -17.03 1.75
N LEU A 870 -34.51 -15.83 1.18
CA LEU A 870 -34.97 -15.72 -0.21
C LEU A 870 -33.80 -15.97 -1.17
N CYS A 871 -34.04 -16.68 -2.28
CA CYS A 871 -33.04 -16.87 -3.34
C CYS A 871 -33.64 -16.59 -4.72
N TYR A 872 -33.46 -15.35 -5.20
CA TYR A 872 -33.82 -14.93 -6.55
C TYR A 872 -32.80 -15.49 -7.54
N PHE A 873 -33.24 -16.36 -8.46
CA PHE A 873 -32.35 -17.08 -9.38
C PHE A 873 -32.80 -16.96 -10.84
N GLY A 874 -31.99 -16.31 -11.67
CA GLY A 874 -32.20 -16.19 -13.11
C GLY A 874 -31.56 -17.32 -13.92
N CYS A 875 -32.35 -18.01 -14.73
CA CYS A 875 -31.88 -19.00 -15.70
C CYS A 875 -32.71 -18.93 -17.01
N ALA A 876 -32.36 -19.73 -18.01
CA ALA A 876 -33.07 -19.75 -19.29
C ALA A 876 -34.41 -20.50 -19.20
N GLY A 877 -34.45 -21.63 -18.49
CA GLY A 877 -35.67 -22.41 -18.28
C GLY A 877 -35.52 -23.58 -17.30
N ARG A 878 -36.64 -23.99 -16.68
CA ARG A 878 -36.67 -24.95 -15.55
C ARG A 878 -35.99 -26.29 -15.82
N ASP A 879 -36.11 -26.82 -17.03
CA ASP A 879 -35.53 -28.10 -17.47
C ASP A 879 -34.29 -27.93 -18.37
N LEU A 880 -33.83 -26.68 -18.57
CA LEU A 880 -32.73 -26.35 -19.48
C LEU A 880 -31.41 -26.16 -18.74
N ASP A 881 -31.40 -25.26 -17.75
CA ASP A 881 -30.19 -24.82 -17.06
C ASP A 881 -30.42 -24.36 -15.61
N TYR A 882 -31.50 -24.84 -14.96
CA TYR A 882 -31.69 -24.73 -13.51
C TYR A 882 -30.66 -25.61 -12.79
N LEU A 883 -29.48 -25.03 -12.56
CA LEU A 883 -28.33 -25.72 -11.98
C LEU A 883 -28.69 -26.26 -10.60
N HIS A 884 -28.35 -27.52 -10.33
CA HIS A 884 -28.60 -28.17 -9.04
C HIS A 884 -30.08 -28.20 -8.59
N ARG A 885 -31.06 -28.10 -9.52
CA ARG A 885 -32.50 -28.05 -9.22
C ARG A 885 -32.96 -28.97 -8.09
N ALA A 886 -32.68 -30.28 -8.16
CA ALA A 886 -33.15 -31.26 -7.17
C ALA A 886 -32.54 -31.06 -5.76
N GLU A 887 -31.35 -30.47 -5.65
CA GLU A 887 -30.71 -30.11 -4.37
C GLU A 887 -31.36 -28.85 -3.77
N LEU A 888 -31.74 -27.90 -4.63
CA LEU A 888 -32.35 -26.63 -4.24
C LEU A 888 -33.86 -26.78 -3.92
N GLU A 889 -34.61 -27.54 -4.73
CA GLU A 889 -36.02 -27.88 -4.46
C GLU A 889 -36.14 -28.70 -3.15
N ALA A 890 -35.15 -29.53 -2.81
CA ALA A 890 -35.09 -30.22 -1.52
C ALA A 890 -34.76 -29.27 -0.34
N ALA A 891 -33.88 -28.28 -0.53
CA ALA A 891 -33.57 -27.27 0.47
C ALA A 891 -34.75 -26.30 0.72
N ASP A 892 -35.54 -26.03 -0.31
CA ASP A 892 -36.78 -25.24 -0.26
C ASP A 892 -37.88 -26.00 0.53
N ALA A 893 -38.13 -27.26 0.17
CA ALA A 893 -39.02 -28.14 0.92
C ALA A 893 -38.60 -28.32 2.40
N ALA A 894 -37.30 -28.23 2.68
CA ALA A 894 -36.74 -28.23 4.04
C ALA A 894 -36.73 -26.85 4.73
N ARG A 895 -37.27 -25.79 4.10
CA ARG A 895 -37.33 -24.40 4.57
C ARG A 895 -35.98 -23.74 4.90
N ALA A 896 -34.87 -24.27 4.39
CA ALA A 896 -33.55 -23.64 4.54
C ALA A 896 -33.43 -22.36 3.69
N VAL A 897 -34.10 -22.38 2.54
CA VAL A 897 -34.20 -21.33 1.53
C VAL A 897 -35.66 -21.29 1.02
N SER A 898 -36.01 -20.25 0.28
CA SER A 898 -37.23 -20.08 -0.48
C SER A 898 -36.80 -19.66 -1.89
N MET A 899 -36.91 -20.57 -2.85
CA MET A 899 -36.40 -20.34 -4.21
C MET A 899 -37.39 -19.46 -4.98
N ARG A 900 -36.86 -18.37 -5.54
CA ARG A 900 -37.58 -17.40 -6.35
C ARG A 900 -37.03 -17.42 -7.79
N PRO A 901 -37.18 -18.52 -8.54
CA PRO A 901 -36.64 -18.63 -9.89
C PRO A 901 -37.31 -17.65 -10.86
N THR A 902 -36.59 -17.31 -11.93
CA THR A 902 -37.08 -16.58 -13.11
C THR A 902 -36.48 -17.22 -14.36
N PHE A 903 -37.28 -17.26 -15.44
CA PHE A 903 -36.96 -17.99 -16.66
C PHE A 903 -36.98 -17.04 -17.87
N SER A 904 -35.84 -16.82 -18.51
CA SER A 904 -35.74 -15.77 -19.55
C SER A 904 -36.35 -16.15 -20.90
N LEU A 905 -36.41 -17.45 -21.24
CA LEU A 905 -37.04 -17.95 -22.47
C LEU A 905 -38.55 -18.17 -22.30
N HIS A 906 -39.00 -18.55 -21.10
CA HIS A 906 -40.41 -18.84 -20.79
C HIS A 906 -40.83 -18.14 -19.49
N PRO A 907 -41.04 -16.81 -19.48
CA PRO A 907 -41.31 -16.05 -18.26
C PRO A 907 -42.63 -16.42 -17.58
N GLU A 908 -42.56 -16.89 -16.33
CA GLU A 908 -43.73 -17.09 -15.46
C GLU A 908 -44.20 -15.74 -14.90
N ASN A 909 -45.52 -15.50 -14.92
CA ASN A 909 -46.18 -14.27 -14.42
C ASN A 909 -45.61 -12.94 -14.97
N GLY A 910 -44.90 -12.98 -16.11
CA GLY A 910 -44.20 -11.83 -16.70
C GLY A 910 -42.78 -11.58 -16.16
N HIS A 911 -42.33 -12.27 -15.11
CA HIS A 911 -41.03 -12.03 -14.46
C HIS A 911 -39.87 -12.68 -15.25
N ARG A 912 -39.50 -12.08 -16.38
CA ARG A 912 -38.40 -12.56 -17.25
C ARG A 912 -37.04 -12.65 -16.55
N TYR A 913 -36.76 -11.75 -15.60
CA TYR A 913 -35.49 -11.66 -14.89
C TYR A 913 -35.71 -11.39 -13.40
N VAL A 914 -34.70 -11.66 -12.56
CA VAL A 914 -34.77 -11.56 -11.10
C VAL A 914 -35.28 -10.21 -10.60
N GLN A 915 -34.84 -9.10 -11.19
CA GLN A 915 -35.27 -7.75 -10.83
C GLN A 915 -36.77 -7.51 -11.07
N HIS A 916 -37.36 -8.13 -12.11
CA HIS A 916 -38.81 -8.06 -12.34
C HIS A 916 -39.63 -8.84 -11.31
N ARG A 917 -39.01 -9.81 -10.62
CA ARG A 917 -39.63 -10.58 -9.55
C ARG A 917 -39.46 -9.89 -8.20
N ILE A 918 -38.27 -9.33 -7.93
CA ILE A 918 -37.99 -8.50 -6.75
C ILE A 918 -38.94 -7.30 -6.69
N ALA A 919 -39.18 -6.61 -7.82
CA ALA A 919 -40.13 -5.50 -7.89
C ALA A 919 -41.61 -5.90 -7.65
N ALA A 920 -41.97 -7.16 -7.94
CA ALA A 920 -43.31 -7.70 -7.73
C ALA A 920 -43.52 -8.24 -6.30
N GLU A 921 -42.48 -8.84 -5.71
CA GLU A 921 -42.44 -9.33 -4.32
C GLU A 921 -41.93 -8.25 -3.34
N ALA A 922 -41.95 -6.97 -3.76
CA ALA A 922 -41.28 -5.86 -3.08
C ALA A 922 -41.71 -5.62 -1.62
N GLU A 923 -42.95 -5.97 -1.26
CA GLU A 923 -43.47 -5.85 0.11
C GLU A 923 -42.82 -6.89 1.05
N GLU A 924 -42.67 -8.15 0.60
CA GLU A 924 -41.92 -9.18 1.35
C GLU A 924 -40.44 -8.78 1.48
N VAL A 925 -39.84 -8.34 0.36
CA VAL A 925 -38.43 -7.89 0.33
C VAL A 925 -38.20 -6.71 1.28
N TRP A 926 -39.11 -5.73 1.33
CA TRP A 926 -38.99 -4.60 2.26
C TRP A 926 -39.17 -5.01 3.72
N THR A 927 -40.17 -5.84 4.06
CA THR A 927 -40.33 -6.32 5.44
C THR A 927 -39.10 -7.07 5.93
N LEU A 928 -38.40 -7.82 5.08
CA LEU A 928 -37.11 -8.43 5.45
C LEU A 928 -35.99 -7.39 5.65
N LEU A 929 -35.96 -6.31 4.86
CA LEU A 929 -35.03 -5.20 5.04
C LEU A 929 -35.30 -4.36 6.30
N GLU A 930 -36.56 -4.20 6.71
CA GLU A 930 -36.90 -3.55 7.98
C GLU A 930 -36.44 -4.40 9.18
N ASN A 931 -36.63 -5.73 9.11
CA ASN A 931 -36.19 -6.68 10.13
C ASN A 931 -34.68 -7.00 10.07
N GLY A 932 -33.85 -6.00 9.80
CA GLY A 932 -32.38 -6.09 9.85
C GLY A 932 -31.74 -6.94 8.74
N GLY A 933 -32.51 -7.43 7.77
CA GLY A 933 -32.04 -8.34 6.73
C GLY A 933 -30.95 -7.76 5.81
N ARG A 934 -30.25 -8.65 5.10
CA ARG A 934 -29.15 -8.33 4.18
C ARG A 934 -29.33 -8.92 2.79
N VAL A 935 -28.90 -8.18 1.78
CA VAL A 935 -28.96 -8.51 0.35
C VAL A 935 -27.56 -8.87 -0.16
N TYR A 936 -27.47 -9.96 -0.90
CA TYR A 936 -26.25 -10.49 -1.48
C TYR A 936 -26.46 -10.72 -2.98
N VAL A 937 -25.70 -10.04 -3.84
CA VAL A 937 -25.85 -10.12 -5.30
C VAL A 937 -24.61 -10.77 -5.92
N CYS A 938 -24.78 -11.83 -6.73
CA CYS A 938 -23.69 -12.46 -7.46
C CYS A 938 -24.09 -12.89 -8.87
N GLY A 939 -23.27 -12.53 -9.85
CA GLY A 939 -23.50 -12.89 -11.25
C GLY A 939 -22.87 -11.91 -12.21
N ASP A 940 -23.52 -11.73 -13.35
CA ASP A 940 -23.15 -10.79 -14.39
C ASP A 940 -23.21 -9.33 -13.91
N GLY A 941 -22.11 -8.61 -14.06
CA GLY A 941 -21.96 -7.20 -13.71
C GLY A 941 -22.40 -6.20 -14.79
N GLU A 942 -22.64 -6.65 -16.03
CA GLU A 942 -22.96 -5.74 -17.16
C GLU A 942 -24.46 -5.51 -17.33
N GLY A 943 -25.30 -6.55 -17.15
CA GLY A 943 -26.75 -6.44 -17.25
C GLY A 943 -27.49 -6.79 -15.96
N MET A 944 -27.14 -7.90 -15.30
CA MET A 944 -27.90 -8.41 -14.16
C MET A 944 -27.78 -7.52 -12.92
N ALA A 945 -26.57 -7.26 -12.44
CA ALA A 945 -26.37 -6.49 -11.21
C ALA A 945 -26.88 -5.03 -11.30
N PRO A 946 -26.65 -4.27 -12.39
CA PRO A 946 -27.26 -2.95 -12.56
C PRO A 946 -28.80 -2.99 -12.54
N GLY A 947 -29.41 -3.99 -13.17
CA GLY A 947 -30.86 -4.17 -13.15
C GLY A 947 -31.43 -4.52 -11.77
N VAL A 948 -30.68 -5.29 -10.97
CA VAL A 948 -31.03 -5.56 -9.57
C VAL A 948 -30.90 -4.31 -8.70
N ARG A 949 -29.81 -3.54 -8.88
CA ARG A 949 -29.57 -2.31 -8.12
C ARG A 949 -30.69 -1.29 -8.32
N ALA A 950 -31.08 -1.06 -9.58
CA ALA A 950 -32.21 -0.19 -9.91
C ALA A 950 -33.51 -0.63 -9.21
N ALA A 951 -33.84 -1.93 -9.24
CA ALA A 951 -35.04 -2.44 -8.55
C ALA A 951 -34.98 -2.31 -7.02
N PHE A 952 -33.79 -2.33 -6.40
CA PHE A 952 -33.64 -2.04 -4.97
C PHE A 952 -33.67 -0.52 -4.67
N ALA A 953 -33.22 0.34 -5.59
CA ALA A 953 -33.36 1.79 -5.46
C ALA A 953 -34.84 2.22 -5.57
N ASP A 954 -35.56 1.72 -6.59
CA ASP A 954 -37.01 1.89 -6.75
C ASP A 954 -37.77 1.45 -5.48
N LEU A 955 -37.39 0.31 -4.91
CA LEU A 955 -37.98 -0.23 -3.69
C LEU A 955 -37.67 0.64 -2.47
N CYS A 956 -36.43 1.08 -2.29
CA CYS A 956 -36.05 2.02 -1.23
C CYS A 956 -36.85 3.33 -1.34
N HIS A 957 -36.99 3.89 -2.54
CA HIS A 957 -37.80 5.09 -2.79
C HIS A 957 -39.27 4.85 -2.44
N ARG A 958 -39.87 3.76 -2.96
CA ARG A 958 -41.28 3.38 -2.75
C ARG A 958 -41.68 3.32 -1.27
N PHE A 959 -40.81 2.79 -0.41
CA PHE A 959 -41.15 2.54 1.00
C PHE A 959 -40.62 3.60 2.00
N THR A 960 -39.60 4.39 1.66
CA THR A 960 -39.10 5.46 2.54
C THR A 960 -39.58 6.86 2.15
N GLY A 961 -39.90 7.09 0.87
CA GLY A 961 -40.08 8.44 0.32
C GLY A 961 -38.78 9.25 0.19
N GLU A 962 -37.62 8.71 0.59
CA GLU A 962 -36.31 9.30 0.33
C GLU A 962 -35.89 9.06 -1.14
N ASP A 963 -34.77 9.67 -1.55
CA ASP A 963 -34.08 9.28 -2.79
C ASP A 963 -33.61 7.82 -2.67
N GLY A 964 -34.01 7.00 -3.65
CA GLY A 964 -33.79 5.55 -3.64
C GLY A 964 -32.33 5.14 -3.74
N GLU A 965 -31.53 5.86 -4.54
CA GLU A 965 -30.10 5.60 -4.71
C GLU A 965 -29.33 6.03 -3.46
N ILE A 966 -29.70 7.17 -2.85
CA ILE A 966 -29.11 7.60 -1.56
C ILE A 966 -29.43 6.59 -0.45
N ARG A 967 -30.66 6.09 -0.34
CA ARG A 967 -31.02 5.10 0.70
C ARG A 967 -30.34 3.74 0.46
N LEU A 968 -30.22 3.31 -0.80
CA LEU A 968 -29.50 2.09 -1.19
C LEU A 968 -27.99 2.21 -0.92
N GLN A 969 -27.38 3.35 -1.23
CA GLN A 969 -25.98 3.66 -0.90
C GLN A 969 -25.74 3.56 0.61
N ARG A 970 -26.65 4.06 1.46
CA ARG A 970 -26.57 3.83 2.92
C ARG A 970 -26.65 2.35 3.28
N LEU A 971 -27.50 1.53 2.63
CA LEU A 971 -27.53 0.08 2.87
C LEU A 971 -26.22 -0.61 2.44
N MET A 972 -25.50 -0.08 1.44
CA MET A 972 -24.17 -0.56 1.06
C MET A 972 -23.11 -0.18 2.11
N GLU A 973 -23.16 1.04 2.64
CA GLU A 973 -22.29 1.54 3.72
C GLU A 973 -22.54 0.83 5.07
N GLU A 974 -23.81 0.51 5.38
CA GLU A 974 -24.24 -0.34 6.50
C GLU A 974 -23.75 -1.81 6.35
N GLY A 975 -23.20 -2.20 5.18
CA GLY A 975 -22.80 -3.59 4.88
C GLY A 975 -23.98 -4.55 4.68
N ARG A 976 -25.16 -4.00 4.35
CA ARG A 976 -26.44 -4.72 4.26
C ARG A 976 -26.92 -4.96 2.84
N TYR A 977 -26.32 -4.32 1.84
CA TYR A 977 -26.43 -4.69 0.43
C TYR A 977 -25.01 -4.86 -0.13
N VAL A 978 -24.68 -6.06 -0.63
CA VAL A 978 -23.30 -6.43 -1.01
C VAL A 978 -23.25 -7.17 -2.34
N GLU A 979 -22.36 -6.74 -3.24
CA GLU A 979 -22.18 -7.31 -4.58
C GLU A 979 -20.82 -8.03 -4.73
N ASP A 980 -20.83 -9.23 -5.34
CA ASP A 980 -19.66 -9.98 -5.84
C ASP A 980 -19.92 -10.39 -7.30
N VAL A 981 -19.58 -9.50 -8.24
CA VAL A 981 -19.97 -9.60 -9.65
C VAL A 981 -18.77 -9.86 -10.57
N TYR A 982 -19.00 -10.63 -11.62
CA TYR A 982 -18.01 -10.89 -12.67
C TYR A 982 -18.34 -10.11 -13.95
N ALA A 983 -17.30 -9.74 -14.70
CA ALA A 983 -17.46 -9.14 -16.03
C ALA A 983 -18.31 -10.05 -16.93
N GLY A 984 -19.21 -9.44 -17.69
CA GLY A 984 -20.10 -10.15 -18.58
C GLY A 984 -19.32 -10.84 -19.70
N PRO A 985 -19.78 -12.00 -20.19
CA PRO A 985 -19.31 -12.52 -21.46
C PRO A 985 -20.19 -11.97 -22.57
N GLY A 986 -19.60 -11.13 -23.44
CA GLY A 986 -20.16 -10.82 -24.76
C GLY A 986 -20.56 -12.07 -25.56
#